data_AF-A0A971SI62-F1
#
_entry.id   AF-A0A971SI62-F1
#
_cell.length_a   1.000
_cell.length_b   1.000
_cell.length_c   1.000
_cell.angle_alpha   90.00
_cell.angle_beta   90.00
_cell.angle_gamma   90.00
#
_symmetry.space_group_name_H-M   'P 1'
#
loop_
_entity.id
_entity.type
_entity.pdbx_description
1 polymer ?
#
loop_
_entity_poly.entity_id
_entity_poly.type
_entity_poly.pdbx_seq_one_letter_code
_entity_poly.pdbx_strand_id
1 'polypeptide(L)'
;MLSIFREEFVKDLLVWFFVSILIAALFAAGAGLIADRYFSNTVDGLMGDQGEFDLLFQVRSDLKTEAVARLQEIIQEKVPGSTVKTGISIAGKTAVYVGLAPKYRVKEVYTNLGYYFRDIPGTGGFSLMTEPRVTIAALPGAVLDLFIREAERIPGVRFAFRDGSSIAVLLEEETNTKQISDELKRLLQDYRLLEIRLPDGYQVENSVEIGKELANRLAGQGGISLVRDVTSGQSSDQQQALLLTMAEMKKFLLSYAGQVKIIPTKGTELRPGDLVVIDGREESSLRQGERVKAEDLIVKITSAERDGELQGLIIQGESGFHSTALPARLVGDNKKIGAVVANVIVDSPKQKLASVLDESIKLLGKVNSFQDLPLQAGEVITAAETIQAALDSIYGMEAENPDLEKIKRLAALLEGTGNELESMATNLSRLRWVETQLENAIGGLEGIQAVTRLGLFPQQVAYYGDLGQKVGWLDQEIDRLLDGLREKARALDRFINQFNPLVQILLEWKSKTTSLAQQLTKVENLVGGGEGALAVLTELTGISDDSLNTLRELDFAGMREELAPFETGLQVLSETNVMMIIEQLESIKASLPKLRDEEIGKTVELLDSYLNGEVIPGEKVQLFVNAGFDEQAVTEMVGDYFKSDQVRLLSLPAGVVQPDVRNEVTRLLGEVRGVIAALAVIIMAILTFLQDQAPVLAIFHHLELVAPLPERVKTQRKRGIKIVTYRRFFPWLYAAGLGAIWLWVTVQLSGANIPYFPRRYFFLVGAFVGMLFYRMAEKFHQLKMDEVTAGYALGLSFTTVMREIVIPAGRPGLMQMLNRRKMVMK
;
A
#
# COMPACT_ATOMS: atom_id res chain seq x y z
N MET A 1 -4.53 -81.68 22.23
CA MET A 1 -5.15 -80.35 22.30
C MET A 1 -4.61 -79.68 23.55
N LEU A 2 -4.10 -78.45 23.44
CA LEU A 2 -3.22 -77.81 24.42
C LEU A 2 -3.87 -77.68 25.81
N SER A 3 -3.21 -78.18 26.86
CA SER A 3 -3.60 -78.02 28.27
C SER A 3 -3.68 -76.55 28.72
N ILE A 4 -3.16 -75.62 27.93
CA ILE A 4 -3.24 -74.16 28.11
C ILE A 4 -4.69 -73.69 28.27
N PHE A 5 -5.65 -74.29 27.56
CA PHE A 5 -7.07 -73.88 27.62
C PHE A 5 -7.85 -74.43 28.82
N ARG A 6 -7.25 -75.32 29.63
CA ARG A 6 -7.94 -76.03 30.71
C ARG A 6 -7.63 -75.52 32.11
N GLU A 7 -6.72 -74.55 32.24
CA GLU A 7 -6.20 -74.09 33.54
C GLU A 7 -6.57 -72.61 33.85
N GLU A 8 -6.53 -72.24 35.14
CA GLU A 8 -6.92 -70.92 35.66
C GLU A 8 -6.16 -69.73 35.05
N PHE A 9 -5.04 -69.96 34.39
CA PHE A 9 -4.20 -68.92 33.78
C PHE A 9 -4.90 -68.16 32.64
N VAL A 10 -5.76 -68.82 31.84
CA VAL A 10 -6.53 -68.14 30.78
C VAL A 10 -7.53 -67.16 31.38
N LYS A 11 -8.09 -67.46 32.55
CA LYS A 11 -8.96 -66.52 33.28
C LYS A 11 -8.18 -65.29 33.72
N ASP A 12 -6.95 -65.47 34.20
CA ASP A 12 -6.09 -64.35 34.61
C ASP A 12 -5.66 -63.48 33.43
N LEU A 13 -5.34 -64.09 32.29
CA LEU A 13 -5.04 -63.39 31.04
C LEU A 13 -6.24 -62.57 30.54
N LEU A 14 -7.46 -63.15 30.59
CA LEU A 14 -8.68 -62.44 30.24
C LEU A 14 -8.98 -61.28 31.19
N VAL A 15 -8.81 -61.49 32.50
CA VAL A 15 -8.97 -60.41 33.50
C VAL A 15 -7.96 -59.29 33.24
N TRP A 16 -6.70 -59.61 32.99
CA TRP A 16 -5.70 -58.61 32.59
C TRP A 16 -6.10 -57.89 31.30
N PHE A 17 -6.61 -58.61 30.31
CA PHE A 17 -7.02 -58.04 29.03
C PHE A 17 -8.12 -56.98 29.21
N PHE A 18 -9.16 -57.30 29.97
CA PHE A 18 -10.23 -56.34 30.25
C PHE A 18 -9.76 -55.17 31.12
N VAL A 19 -8.97 -55.44 32.16
CA VAL A 19 -8.47 -54.40 33.08
C VAL A 19 -7.53 -53.44 32.35
N SER A 20 -6.64 -53.96 31.50
CA SER A 20 -5.72 -53.13 30.72
C SER A 20 -6.45 -52.25 29.70
N ILE A 21 -7.48 -52.77 29.02
CA ILE A 21 -8.34 -51.97 28.13
C ILE A 21 -9.03 -50.84 28.90
N LEU A 22 -9.59 -51.15 30.08
CA LEU A 22 -10.31 -50.16 30.89
C LEU A 22 -9.37 -49.05 31.37
N ILE A 23 -8.20 -49.41 31.90
CA ILE A 23 -7.19 -48.43 32.34
C ILE A 23 -6.71 -47.58 31.18
N ALA A 24 -6.38 -48.20 30.04
CA ALA A 24 -5.92 -47.48 28.86
C ALA A 24 -6.99 -46.56 28.28
N ALA A 25 -8.25 -47.00 28.22
CA ALA A 25 -9.36 -46.20 27.76
C ALA A 25 -9.63 -45.01 28.67
N LEU A 26 -9.63 -45.22 30.00
CA LEU A 26 -9.81 -44.16 30.99
C LEU A 26 -8.68 -43.12 30.91
N PHE A 27 -7.43 -43.59 30.83
CA PHE A 27 -6.26 -42.71 30.71
C PHE A 27 -6.29 -41.89 29.41
N ALA A 28 -6.60 -42.53 28.28
CA ALA A 28 -6.70 -41.85 27.00
C ALA A 28 -7.85 -40.85 26.94
N ALA A 29 -9.01 -41.19 27.49
CA ALA A 29 -10.14 -40.27 27.61
C ALA A 29 -9.78 -39.07 28.51
N GLY A 30 -9.10 -39.31 29.63
CA GLY A 30 -8.60 -38.27 30.53
C GLY A 30 -7.59 -37.34 29.86
N ALA A 31 -6.62 -37.90 29.12
CA ALA A 31 -5.63 -37.10 28.37
C ALA A 31 -6.30 -36.21 27.30
N GLY A 32 -7.28 -36.75 26.58
CA GLY A 32 -8.08 -35.97 25.63
C GLY A 32 -8.83 -34.83 26.30
N LEU A 33 -9.50 -35.08 27.44
CA LEU A 33 -10.23 -34.05 28.19
C LEU A 33 -9.34 -32.93 28.73
N ILE A 34 -8.15 -33.28 29.23
CA ILE A 34 -7.19 -32.29 29.75
C ILE A 34 -6.71 -31.37 28.62
N ALA A 35 -6.36 -31.94 27.47
CA ALA A 35 -5.91 -31.17 26.32
C ALA A 35 -7.02 -30.25 25.79
N ASP A 36 -8.24 -30.76 25.67
CA ASP A 36 -9.43 -29.99 25.26
C ASP A 36 -9.62 -28.76 26.14
N ARG A 37 -9.56 -28.94 27.47
CA ARG A 37 -9.69 -27.84 28.43
C ARG A 37 -8.56 -26.82 28.35
N TYR A 38 -7.32 -27.27 28.12
CA TYR A 38 -6.18 -26.37 27.96
C TYR A 38 -6.31 -25.50 26.70
N PHE A 39 -6.67 -26.11 25.56
CA PHE A 39 -6.78 -25.37 24.31
C PHE A 39 -8.04 -24.50 24.26
N SER A 40 -9.18 -24.95 24.77
CA SER A 40 -10.40 -24.12 24.89
C SER A 40 -10.10 -22.86 25.68
N ASN A 41 -9.56 -22.98 26.91
CA ASN A 41 -9.22 -21.83 27.75
C ASN A 41 -8.23 -20.86 27.07
N THR A 42 -7.32 -21.38 26.24
CA THR A 42 -6.35 -20.54 25.52
C THR A 42 -7.03 -19.76 24.38
N VAL A 43 -7.98 -20.38 23.67
CA VAL A 43 -8.75 -19.71 22.62
C VAL A 43 -9.75 -18.73 23.22
N ASP A 44 -10.44 -19.10 24.30
CA ASP A 44 -11.38 -18.22 25.01
C ASP A 44 -10.65 -16.99 25.60
N GLY A 45 -9.41 -17.16 26.08
CA GLY A 45 -8.56 -16.05 26.52
C GLY A 45 -8.16 -15.05 25.41
N LEU A 46 -8.20 -15.47 24.14
CA LEU A 46 -7.85 -14.63 22.99
C LEU A 46 -9.08 -14.03 22.28
N MET A 47 -10.17 -14.79 22.18
CA MET A 47 -11.38 -14.43 21.44
C MET A 47 -12.59 -14.07 22.32
N GLY A 48 -12.52 -14.27 23.64
CA GLY A 48 -13.66 -14.15 24.55
C GLY A 48 -14.44 -15.46 24.72
N ASP A 49 -15.27 -15.54 25.74
CA ASP A 49 -16.13 -16.70 25.97
C ASP A 49 -17.13 -16.87 24.80
N GLN A 50 -17.60 -18.09 24.59
CA GLN A 50 -18.51 -18.43 23.49
C GLN A 50 -19.82 -17.63 23.60
N GLY A 51 -20.19 -16.91 22.53
CA GLY A 51 -21.35 -16.02 22.52
C GLY A 51 -21.30 -14.82 23.47
N GLU A 52 -20.14 -14.50 24.07
CA GLU A 52 -19.92 -13.31 24.92
C GLU A 52 -19.97 -12.03 24.07
N PHE A 53 -19.38 -12.07 22.87
CA PHE A 53 -19.27 -10.93 21.97
C PHE A 53 -19.95 -11.18 20.63
N ASP A 54 -20.58 -10.15 20.11
CA ASP A 54 -21.33 -10.16 18.87
C ASP A 54 -20.61 -9.37 17.77
N LEU A 55 -19.79 -8.37 18.13
CA LEU A 55 -19.07 -7.50 17.19
C LEU A 55 -17.62 -7.29 17.61
N LEU A 56 -16.74 -7.24 16.62
CA LEU A 56 -15.33 -6.87 16.75
C LEU A 56 -15.00 -5.65 15.92
N PHE A 57 -14.49 -4.63 16.58
CA PHE A 57 -13.95 -3.42 15.96
C PHE A 57 -12.42 -3.47 15.99
N GLN A 58 -11.80 -3.19 14.85
CA GLN A 58 -10.36 -2.94 14.79
C GLN A 58 -10.13 -1.44 14.73
N VAL A 59 -9.77 -0.85 15.86
CA VAL A 59 -9.58 0.58 16.02
C VAL A 59 -8.09 0.91 16.00
N ARG A 60 -7.67 1.98 15.33
CA ARG A 60 -6.29 2.46 15.47
C ARG A 60 -5.96 2.77 16.94
N SER A 61 -4.78 2.34 17.40
CA SER A 61 -4.42 2.42 18.81
C SER A 61 -4.32 3.85 19.36
N ASP A 62 -4.02 4.84 18.50
CA ASP A 62 -3.97 6.26 18.87
C ASP A 62 -5.35 6.90 19.07
N LEU A 63 -6.41 6.34 18.47
CA LEU A 63 -7.81 6.82 18.58
C LEU A 63 -8.68 5.92 19.47
N LYS A 64 -8.04 5.06 20.28
CA LYS A 64 -8.73 4.06 21.10
C LYS A 64 -9.71 4.69 22.08
N THR A 65 -9.30 5.75 22.76
CA THR A 65 -10.08 6.36 23.85
C THR A 65 -11.36 6.99 23.30
N GLU A 66 -11.25 7.71 22.19
CA GLU A 66 -12.34 8.36 21.47
C GLU A 66 -13.31 7.33 20.89
N ALA A 67 -12.79 6.25 20.29
CA ALA A 67 -13.61 5.19 19.74
C ALA A 67 -14.39 4.43 20.80
N VAL A 68 -13.76 4.09 21.94
CA VAL A 68 -14.43 3.40 23.05
C VAL A 68 -15.50 4.29 23.68
N ALA A 69 -15.23 5.58 23.88
CA ALA A 69 -16.21 6.53 24.39
C ALA A 69 -17.43 6.63 23.45
N ARG A 70 -17.19 6.76 22.13
CA ARG A 70 -18.27 6.81 21.14
C ARG A 70 -19.07 5.51 21.05
N LEU A 71 -18.41 4.36 21.14
CA LEU A 71 -19.06 3.05 21.20
C LEU A 71 -19.99 2.94 22.41
N GLN A 72 -19.53 3.39 23.58
CA GLN A 72 -20.35 3.38 24.80
C GLN A 72 -21.57 4.30 24.68
N GLU A 73 -21.41 5.47 24.06
CA GLU A 73 -22.52 6.40 23.81
C GLU A 73 -23.58 5.78 22.89
N ILE A 74 -23.16 5.21 21.75
CA ILE A 74 -24.05 4.51 20.81
C ILE A 74 -24.77 3.35 21.50
N ILE A 75 -24.07 2.60 22.36
CA ILE A 75 -24.66 1.49 23.11
C ILE A 75 -25.71 1.98 24.09
N GLN A 76 -25.47 3.08 24.81
CA GLN A 76 -26.45 3.65 25.72
C GLN A 76 -27.69 4.15 24.99
N GLU A 77 -27.53 4.72 23.80
CA GLU A 77 -28.61 5.28 23.00
C GLU A 77 -29.44 4.20 22.28
N LYS A 78 -28.78 3.24 21.61
CA LYS A 78 -29.43 2.30 20.68
C LYS A 78 -29.61 0.90 21.25
N VAL A 79 -28.67 0.40 22.06
CA VAL A 79 -28.68 -0.99 22.57
C VAL A 79 -28.33 -1.09 24.07
N PRO A 80 -29.08 -0.42 24.98
CA PRO A 80 -28.70 -0.28 26.38
C PRO A 80 -28.65 -1.60 27.16
N GLY A 81 -27.55 -1.81 27.87
CA GLY A 81 -27.24 -3.06 28.60
C GLY A 81 -26.27 -3.98 27.85
N SER A 82 -25.79 -3.58 26.67
CA SER A 82 -24.71 -4.25 25.94
C SER A 82 -23.34 -3.91 26.54
N THR A 83 -22.38 -4.82 26.43
CA THR A 83 -21.05 -4.69 27.06
C THR A 83 -19.99 -4.31 26.03
N VAL A 84 -18.94 -3.60 26.48
CA VAL A 84 -17.76 -3.28 25.67
C VAL A 84 -16.51 -3.71 26.42
N LYS A 85 -15.61 -4.43 25.73
CA LYS A 85 -14.33 -4.88 26.30
C LYS A 85 -13.20 -4.60 25.32
N THR A 86 -12.11 -3.99 25.79
CA THR A 86 -10.92 -3.78 24.98
C THR A 86 -10.01 -5.00 25.04
N GLY A 87 -9.66 -5.54 23.88
CA GLY A 87 -8.69 -6.62 23.73
C GLY A 87 -7.24 -6.13 23.62
N ILE A 88 -6.38 -7.04 23.17
CA ILE A 88 -4.96 -6.77 22.93
C ILE A 88 -4.75 -5.87 21.71
N SER A 89 -3.67 -5.09 21.73
CA SER A 89 -3.25 -4.24 20.62
C SER A 89 -2.15 -4.93 19.80
N ILE A 90 -2.34 -5.05 18.49
CA ILE A 90 -1.40 -5.69 17.55
C ILE A 90 -1.16 -4.74 16.38
N ALA A 91 0.11 -4.48 16.04
CA ALA A 91 0.51 -3.68 14.87
C ALA A 91 -0.21 -2.31 14.74
N GLY A 92 -0.34 -1.58 15.84
CA GLY A 92 -0.97 -0.25 15.85
C GLY A 92 -2.51 -0.26 15.76
N LYS A 93 -3.15 -1.43 15.85
CA LYS A 93 -4.61 -1.57 16.00
C LYS A 93 -4.96 -2.26 17.31
N THR A 94 -6.06 -1.83 17.93
CA THR A 94 -6.63 -2.39 19.15
C THR A 94 -7.96 -3.05 18.82
N ALA A 95 -8.11 -4.31 19.23
CA ALA A 95 -9.39 -5.00 19.16
C ALA A 95 -10.34 -4.44 20.23
N VAL A 96 -11.55 -4.07 19.84
CA VAL A 96 -12.63 -3.69 20.78
C VAL A 96 -13.82 -4.60 20.51
N TYR A 97 -14.23 -5.34 21.53
CA TYR A 97 -15.32 -6.31 21.46
C TYR A 97 -16.59 -5.71 22.05
N VAL A 98 -17.72 -5.96 21.38
CA VAL A 98 -19.05 -5.54 21.84
C VAL A 98 -19.97 -6.75 21.93
N GLY A 99 -20.53 -6.99 23.12
CA GLY A 99 -21.52 -8.03 23.37
C GLY A 99 -22.92 -7.44 23.48
N LEU A 100 -23.83 -7.80 22.60
CA LEU A 100 -25.20 -7.29 22.59
C LEU A 100 -26.03 -7.98 23.67
N ALA A 101 -26.80 -7.19 24.42
CA ALA A 101 -27.73 -7.75 25.39
C ALA A 101 -28.73 -8.70 24.71
N PRO A 102 -29.18 -9.80 25.37
CA PRO A 102 -30.03 -10.82 24.73
C PRO A 102 -31.30 -10.27 24.06
N LYS A 103 -31.91 -9.22 24.63
CA LYS A 103 -33.08 -8.52 24.06
C LYS A 103 -32.85 -7.87 22.70
N TYR A 104 -31.60 -7.55 22.35
CA TYR A 104 -31.22 -6.93 21.09
C TYR A 104 -30.61 -7.93 20.09
N ARG A 105 -30.58 -9.22 20.42
CA ARG A 105 -30.22 -10.29 19.48
C ARG A 105 -31.38 -10.66 18.57
N VAL A 106 -31.87 -9.67 17.83
CA VAL A 106 -33.02 -9.75 16.94
C VAL A 106 -32.68 -9.21 15.55
N LYS A 107 -33.39 -9.71 14.52
CA LYS A 107 -33.15 -9.37 13.10
C LYS A 107 -33.11 -7.87 12.83
N GLU A 108 -34.01 -7.10 13.44
CA GLU A 108 -34.13 -5.66 13.24
C GLU A 108 -32.85 -4.91 13.67
N VAL A 109 -32.29 -5.28 14.82
CA VAL A 109 -31.03 -4.69 15.31
C VAL A 109 -29.88 -5.09 14.40
N TYR A 110 -29.78 -6.37 14.06
CA TYR A 110 -28.69 -6.92 13.26
C TYR A 110 -28.62 -6.35 11.84
N THR A 111 -29.77 -6.12 11.23
CA THR A 111 -29.88 -5.47 9.91
C THR A 111 -29.41 -4.01 9.95
N ASN A 112 -29.52 -3.34 11.11
CA ASN A 112 -29.19 -1.93 11.29
C ASN A 112 -27.83 -1.67 11.97
N LEU A 113 -27.03 -2.70 12.29
CA LEU A 113 -25.73 -2.55 12.95
C LEU A 113 -24.77 -1.64 12.16
N GLY A 114 -24.76 -1.76 10.84
CA GLY A 114 -23.98 -0.90 9.95
C GLY A 114 -24.34 0.58 10.07
N TYR A 115 -25.61 0.88 10.34
CA TYR A 115 -26.09 2.24 10.58
C TYR A 115 -25.75 2.73 11.98
N TYR A 116 -25.94 1.89 13.01
CA TYR A 116 -25.65 2.26 14.40
C TYR A 116 -24.18 2.59 14.62
N PHE A 117 -23.28 1.88 13.96
CA PHE A 117 -21.83 1.96 14.20
C PHE A 117 -21.04 2.61 13.05
N ARG A 118 -21.68 3.46 12.23
CA ARG A 118 -21.05 4.11 11.07
C ARG A 118 -19.98 5.12 11.45
N ASP A 119 -20.18 5.86 12.55
CA ASP A 119 -19.40 7.05 12.91
C ASP A 119 -18.45 6.78 14.08
N ILE A 120 -17.64 5.73 13.99
CA ILE A 120 -16.62 5.42 15.01
C ILE A 120 -15.25 5.90 14.51
N PRO A 121 -14.55 6.77 15.27
CA PRO A 121 -13.21 7.21 14.94
C PRO A 121 -12.21 6.05 14.83
N GLY A 122 -11.34 6.09 13.82
CA GLY A 122 -10.20 5.16 13.73
C GLY A 122 -10.54 3.72 13.34
N THR A 123 -11.76 3.44 12.85
CA THR A 123 -12.18 2.11 12.36
C THR A 123 -12.67 2.19 10.92
N GLY A 124 -12.50 1.09 10.16
CA GLY A 124 -13.09 0.91 8.83
C GLY A 124 -14.43 0.17 8.84
N GLY A 125 -14.96 -0.18 10.01
CA GLY A 125 -16.14 -1.02 10.20
C GLY A 125 -15.96 -2.06 11.31
N PHE A 126 -16.93 -2.96 11.44
CA PHE A 126 -16.88 -4.09 12.35
C PHE A 126 -16.87 -5.42 11.61
N SER A 127 -16.35 -6.44 12.29
CA SER A 127 -16.55 -7.83 11.94
C SER A 127 -17.59 -8.43 12.86
N LEU A 128 -18.58 -9.09 12.29
CA LEU A 128 -19.59 -9.82 13.05
C LEU A 128 -18.93 -11.07 13.67
N MET A 129 -19.21 -11.31 14.96
CA MET A 129 -18.71 -12.44 15.76
C MET A 129 -19.83 -13.28 16.38
N THR A 130 -21.09 -12.94 16.12
CA THR A 130 -22.24 -13.63 16.71
C THR A 130 -22.27 -15.11 16.35
N GLU A 131 -22.43 -15.93 17.38
CA GLU A 131 -22.47 -17.39 17.31
C GLU A 131 -23.80 -17.92 17.87
N PRO A 132 -24.30 -19.08 17.38
CA PRO A 132 -23.85 -19.84 16.22
C PRO A 132 -24.36 -19.26 14.89
N ARG A 133 -23.49 -19.20 13.86
CA ARG A 133 -23.86 -18.67 12.52
C ARG A 133 -23.28 -19.46 11.36
N VAL A 134 -23.91 -19.30 10.20
CA VAL A 134 -23.44 -19.76 8.89
C VAL A 134 -23.56 -18.61 7.89
N THR A 135 -22.57 -18.44 7.03
CA THR A 135 -22.57 -17.34 6.05
C THR A 135 -22.79 -17.88 4.64
N ILE A 136 -23.66 -17.22 3.87
CA ILE A 136 -23.84 -17.46 2.44
C ILE A 136 -23.20 -16.31 1.69
N ALA A 137 -22.16 -16.59 0.90
CA ALA A 137 -21.41 -15.61 0.15
C ALA A 137 -21.57 -15.80 -1.37
N ALA A 138 -21.08 -14.83 -2.14
CA ALA A 138 -21.10 -14.82 -3.61
C ALA A 138 -22.50 -14.85 -4.24
N LEU A 139 -23.52 -14.38 -3.53
CA LEU A 139 -24.86 -14.18 -4.07
C LEU A 139 -24.99 -12.78 -4.71
N PRO A 140 -25.63 -12.65 -5.89
CA PRO A 140 -25.96 -11.36 -6.45
C PRO A 140 -26.89 -10.54 -5.53
N GLY A 141 -26.69 -9.22 -5.45
CA GLY A 141 -27.42 -8.35 -4.53
C GLY A 141 -28.95 -8.40 -4.67
N ALA A 142 -29.46 -8.53 -5.89
CA ALA A 142 -30.89 -8.53 -6.19
C ALA A 142 -31.62 -9.81 -5.74
N VAL A 143 -30.91 -10.86 -5.34
CA VAL A 143 -31.50 -12.13 -4.85
C VAL A 143 -31.31 -12.36 -3.36
N LEU A 144 -30.56 -11.49 -2.66
CA LEU A 144 -30.29 -11.65 -1.22
C LEU A 144 -31.57 -11.79 -0.40
N ASP A 145 -32.58 -10.95 -0.65
CA ASP A 145 -33.85 -10.97 0.09
C ASP A 145 -34.65 -12.27 -0.14
N LEU A 146 -34.51 -12.90 -1.30
CA LEU A 146 -35.13 -14.19 -1.57
C LEU A 146 -34.48 -15.26 -0.70
N PHE A 147 -33.15 -15.32 -0.69
CA PHE A 147 -32.42 -16.30 0.12
C PHE A 147 -32.55 -16.08 1.62
N ILE A 148 -32.66 -14.83 2.08
CA ILE A 148 -32.96 -14.53 3.49
C ILE A 148 -34.28 -15.21 3.89
N ARG A 149 -35.34 -15.06 3.08
CA ARG A 149 -36.64 -15.66 3.38
C ARG A 149 -36.63 -17.19 3.29
N GLU A 150 -35.94 -17.76 2.32
CA GLU A 150 -35.86 -19.22 2.17
C GLU A 150 -34.98 -19.85 3.28
N ALA A 151 -33.89 -19.21 3.67
CA ALA A 151 -33.06 -19.66 4.79
C ALA A 151 -33.84 -19.65 6.12
N GLU A 152 -34.70 -18.65 6.35
CA GLU A 152 -35.54 -18.57 7.55
C GLU A 152 -36.64 -19.64 7.63
N ARG A 153 -36.96 -20.33 6.52
CA ARG A 153 -37.90 -21.45 6.53
C ARG A 153 -37.27 -22.76 7.00
N ILE A 154 -35.93 -22.81 7.09
CA ILE A 154 -35.21 -24.01 7.50
C ILE A 154 -35.34 -24.20 9.02
N PRO A 155 -35.79 -25.37 9.50
CA PRO A 155 -35.90 -25.65 10.93
C PRO A 155 -34.55 -25.48 11.66
N GLY A 156 -34.54 -24.71 12.75
CA GLY A 156 -33.35 -24.42 13.56
C GLY A 156 -32.59 -23.15 13.15
N VAL A 157 -33.06 -22.42 12.14
CA VAL A 157 -32.61 -21.05 11.84
C VAL A 157 -33.40 -20.06 12.70
N ARG A 158 -32.70 -19.19 13.44
CA ARG A 158 -33.31 -18.15 14.27
C ARG A 158 -33.76 -16.96 13.42
N PHE A 159 -32.86 -16.43 12.60
CA PHE A 159 -33.14 -15.43 11.57
C PHE A 159 -31.95 -15.30 10.61
N ALA A 160 -32.19 -14.77 9.43
CA ALA A 160 -31.16 -14.43 8.46
C ALA A 160 -31.20 -12.93 8.13
N PHE A 161 -30.04 -12.34 7.88
CA PHE A 161 -29.94 -10.92 7.54
C PHE A 161 -28.78 -10.67 6.58
N ARG A 162 -28.81 -9.51 5.94
CA ARG A 162 -27.78 -9.09 5.00
C ARG A 162 -26.56 -8.58 5.76
N ASP A 163 -25.41 -9.16 5.47
CA ASP A 163 -24.09 -8.73 5.94
C ASP A 163 -23.24 -8.32 4.73
N GLY A 164 -23.29 -7.04 4.37
CA GLY A 164 -22.64 -6.50 3.17
C GLY A 164 -23.17 -7.13 1.87
N SER A 165 -22.31 -7.88 1.19
CA SER A 165 -22.62 -8.66 -0.02
C SER A 165 -22.96 -10.13 0.27
N SER A 166 -23.01 -10.51 1.55
CA SER A 166 -23.30 -11.86 2.02
C SER A 166 -24.56 -11.90 2.88
N ILE A 167 -25.02 -13.11 3.20
CA ILE A 167 -26.13 -13.35 4.13
C ILE A 167 -25.56 -14.06 5.35
N ALA A 168 -25.77 -13.50 6.52
CA ALA A 168 -25.49 -14.16 7.79
C ALA A 168 -26.77 -14.85 8.28
N VAL A 169 -26.68 -16.15 8.54
CA VAL A 169 -27.77 -16.99 9.05
C VAL A 169 -27.44 -17.38 10.49
N LEU A 170 -28.20 -16.86 11.45
CA LEU A 170 -28.04 -17.21 12.87
C LEU A 170 -28.88 -18.43 13.22
N LEU A 171 -28.32 -19.34 14.02
CA LEU A 171 -28.95 -20.62 14.37
C LEU A 171 -29.47 -20.60 15.81
N GLU A 172 -30.43 -21.48 16.10
CA GLU A 172 -30.97 -21.64 17.45
C GLU A 172 -30.01 -22.42 18.37
N GLU A 173 -29.37 -23.48 17.85
CA GLU A 173 -28.46 -24.37 18.57
C GLU A 173 -27.26 -24.80 17.73
N GLU A 174 -26.11 -25.03 18.39
CA GLU A 174 -24.86 -25.46 17.75
C GLU A 174 -24.91 -26.87 17.16
N THR A 175 -25.65 -27.77 17.81
CA THR A 175 -25.72 -29.19 17.45
C THR A 175 -26.24 -29.42 16.03
N ASN A 176 -26.96 -28.45 15.47
CA ASN A 176 -27.60 -28.55 14.15
C ASN A 176 -26.84 -27.85 13.01
N THR A 177 -25.70 -27.20 13.28
CA THR A 177 -24.97 -26.37 12.29
C THR A 177 -24.62 -27.12 11.01
N LYS A 178 -24.21 -28.40 11.11
CA LYS A 178 -23.85 -29.22 9.93
C LYS A 178 -25.07 -29.54 9.07
N GLN A 179 -26.17 -29.95 9.70
CA GLN A 179 -27.40 -30.28 9.00
C GLN A 179 -27.95 -29.02 8.30
N ILE A 180 -27.99 -27.89 8.99
CA ILE A 180 -28.46 -26.61 8.42
C ILE A 180 -27.52 -26.15 7.30
N SER A 181 -26.20 -26.27 7.45
CA SER A 181 -25.26 -25.97 6.37
C SER A 181 -25.50 -26.82 5.12
N ASP A 182 -25.80 -28.11 5.29
CA ASP A 182 -26.10 -29.02 4.17
C ASP A 182 -27.46 -28.72 3.54
N GLU A 183 -28.47 -28.32 4.33
CA GLU A 183 -29.76 -27.85 3.82
C GLU A 183 -29.63 -26.53 3.05
N LEU A 184 -28.83 -25.57 3.54
CA LEU A 184 -28.51 -24.33 2.83
C LEU A 184 -27.74 -24.59 1.53
N LYS A 185 -26.82 -25.58 1.50
CA LYS A 185 -26.16 -26.00 0.26
C LYS A 185 -27.13 -26.58 -0.74
N ARG A 186 -28.10 -27.40 -0.30
CA ARG A 186 -29.15 -27.94 -1.19
C ARG A 186 -30.01 -26.80 -1.75
N LEU A 187 -30.40 -25.84 -0.91
CA LEU A 187 -31.14 -24.66 -1.36
C LEU A 187 -30.37 -23.88 -2.45
N LEU A 188 -29.05 -23.72 -2.32
CA LEU A 188 -28.24 -23.06 -3.35
C LEU A 188 -28.07 -23.90 -4.62
N GLN A 189 -28.12 -25.23 -4.53
CA GLN A 189 -28.05 -26.13 -5.68
C GLN A 189 -29.30 -26.04 -6.57
N ASP A 190 -30.42 -25.59 -6.01
CA ASP A 190 -31.67 -25.35 -6.75
C ASP A 190 -31.60 -24.13 -7.67
N TYR A 191 -30.50 -23.37 -7.65
CA TYR A 191 -30.30 -22.17 -8.47
C TYR A 191 -28.94 -22.12 -9.16
N ARG A 192 -28.87 -21.40 -10.28
CA ARG A 192 -27.66 -21.15 -11.06
C ARG A 192 -27.58 -19.69 -11.46
N LEU A 193 -26.36 -19.20 -11.62
CA LEU A 193 -26.07 -17.89 -12.19
C LEU A 193 -25.59 -18.11 -13.64
N LEU A 194 -26.36 -17.62 -14.59
CA LEU A 194 -26.00 -17.59 -16.01
C LEU A 194 -25.27 -16.29 -16.31
N GLU A 195 -23.99 -16.39 -16.67
CA GLU A 195 -23.20 -15.28 -17.21
C GLU A 195 -23.16 -15.39 -18.73
N ILE A 196 -23.69 -14.37 -19.41
CA ILE A 196 -23.70 -14.24 -20.86
C ILE A 196 -22.65 -13.19 -21.20
N ARG A 197 -21.56 -13.61 -21.83
CA ARG A 197 -20.48 -12.72 -22.26
C ARG A 197 -20.65 -12.36 -23.73
N LEU A 198 -20.69 -11.05 -23.98
CA LEU A 198 -20.81 -10.49 -25.32
C LEU A 198 -19.44 -10.51 -26.03
N PRO A 199 -19.41 -10.67 -27.38
CA PRO A 199 -18.18 -10.62 -28.15
C PRO A 199 -17.55 -9.23 -28.18
N ASP A 200 -16.24 -9.17 -28.38
CA ASP A 200 -15.47 -7.92 -28.41
C ASP A 200 -15.98 -7.00 -29.55
N GLY A 201 -16.27 -5.74 -29.23
CA GLY A 201 -16.80 -4.74 -30.17
C GLY A 201 -18.33 -4.64 -30.25
N TYR A 202 -19.08 -5.48 -29.51
CA TYR A 202 -20.54 -5.33 -29.38
C TYR A 202 -20.85 -4.24 -28.33
N GLN A 203 -21.29 -3.06 -28.79
CA GLN A 203 -21.66 -1.96 -27.91
C GLN A 203 -23.14 -2.08 -27.50
N VAL A 204 -23.42 -2.26 -26.22
CA VAL A 204 -24.79 -2.18 -25.69
C VAL A 204 -24.95 -0.87 -24.94
N GLU A 205 -25.86 -0.01 -25.40
CA GLU A 205 -26.19 1.24 -24.71
C GLU A 205 -26.69 1.00 -23.28
N ASN A 206 -27.37 -0.13 -23.03
CA ASN A 206 -27.90 -0.50 -21.71
C ASN A 206 -27.95 -2.03 -21.48
N SER A 207 -26.89 -2.58 -20.87
CA SER A 207 -26.80 -4.01 -20.50
C SER A 207 -27.90 -4.49 -19.54
N VAL A 208 -28.46 -3.58 -18.72
CA VAL A 208 -29.57 -3.88 -17.80
C VAL A 208 -30.90 -4.04 -18.56
N GLU A 209 -31.10 -3.27 -19.64
CA GLU A 209 -32.29 -3.39 -20.46
C GLU A 209 -32.29 -4.70 -21.26
N ILE A 210 -31.15 -5.07 -21.82
CA ILE A 210 -30.95 -6.39 -22.44
C ILE A 210 -31.17 -7.51 -21.42
N GLY A 211 -30.62 -7.38 -20.21
CA GLY A 211 -30.84 -8.34 -19.12
C GLY A 211 -32.31 -8.57 -18.83
N LYS A 212 -33.11 -7.50 -18.75
CA LYS A 212 -34.57 -7.58 -18.56
C LYS A 212 -35.30 -8.23 -19.73
N GLU A 213 -34.97 -7.87 -20.96
CA GLU A 213 -35.62 -8.45 -22.15
C GLU A 213 -35.33 -9.95 -22.25
N LEU A 214 -34.06 -10.33 -22.05
CA LEU A 214 -33.63 -11.72 -22.12
C LEU A 214 -34.21 -12.53 -20.95
N ALA A 215 -34.33 -11.95 -19.75
CA ALA A 215 -35.04 -12.57 -18.64
C ALA A 215 -36.52 -12.87 -18.97
N ASN A 216 -37.22 -11.94 -19.62
CA ASN A 216 -38.62 -12.11 -20.01
C ASN A 216 -38.80 -13.18 -21.11
N ARG A 217 -37.84 -13.30 -22.03
CA ARG A 217 -37.88 -14.31 -23.10
C ARG A 217 -37.59 -15.71 -22.58
N LEU A 218 -36.62 -15.84 -21.67
CA LEU A 218 -36.27 -17.13 -21.07
C LEU A 218 -37.29 -17.61 -20.04
N ALA A 219 -38.12 -16.73 -19.48
CA ALA A 219 -39.13 -17.10 -18.50
C ALA A 219 -40.16 -18.09 -19.09
N GLY A 220 -40.24 -19.29 -18.50
CA GLY A 220 -41.19 -20.34 -18.92
C GLY A 220 -40.73 -21.18 -20.12
N GLN A 221 -39.51 -20.97 -20.62
CA GLN A 221 -38.93 -21.71 -21.75
C GLN A 221 -37.70 -22.51 -21.30
N GLY A 222 -37.36 -23.60 -22.00
CA GLY A 222 -36.15 -24.40 -21.71
C GLY A 222 -36.08 -25.00 -20.29
N GLY A 223 -37.21 -25.16 -19.60
CA GLY A 223 -37.24 -25.65 -18.21
C GLY A 223 -36.95 -24.57 -17.16
N ILE A 224 -36.89 -23.30 -17.55
CA ILE A 224 -36.66 -22.18 -16.63
C ILE A 224 -37.98 -21.68 -16.04
N SER A 225 -38.20 -21.92 -14.76
CA SER A 225 -39.38 -21.52 -13.99
C SER A 225 -39.18 -20.21 -13.21
N LEU A 226 -37.95 -19.89 -12.83
CA LEU A 226 -37.58 -18.64 -12.16
C LEU A 226 -36.44 -17.99 -12.93
N VAL A 227 -36.63 -16.74 -13.37
CA VAL A 227 -35.55 -15.90 -13.92
C VAL A 227 -35.59 -14.54 -13.24
N ARG A 228 -34.43 -14.05 -12.83
CA ARG A 228 -34.25 -12.66 -12.40
C ARG A 228 -33.02 -12.08 -13.05
N ASP A 229 -33.16 -10.89 -13.59
CA ASP A 229 -32.01 -10.10 -14.01
C ASP A 229 -31.23 -9.65 -12.77
N VAL A 230 -29.96 -10.02 -12.72
CA VAL A 230 -28.99 -9.64 -11.68
C VAL A 230 -27.79 -8.93 -12.28
N THR A 231 -27.92 -8.48 -13.53
CA THR A 231 -26.89 -7.72 -14.23
C THR A 231 -26.57 -6.48 -13.41
N SER A 232 -25.32 -6.40 -12.98
CA SER A 232 -24.84 -5.24 -12.24
C SER A 232 -24.76 -4.09 -13.23
N GLY A 233 -25.76 -3.20 -13.20
CA GLY A 233 -25.70 -1.97 -13.96
C GLY A 233 -24.51 -1.15 -13.46
N GLN A 234 -23.39 -1.17 -14.17
CA GLN A 234 -22.63 0.08 -14.26
C GLN A 234 -23.57 1.01 -15.00
N SER A 235 -24.12 2.02 -14.32
CA SER A 235 -25.00 2.95 -15.04
C SER A 235 -24.18 3.54 -16.18
N SER A 236 -24.81 3.66 -17.36
CA SER A 236 -24.26 4.43 -18.48
C SER A 236 -23.67 5.75 -17.99
N ASP A 237 -24.30 6.37 -16.99
CA ASP A 237 -23.88 7.62 -16.39
C ASP A 237 -22.57 7.53 -15.62
N GLN A 238 -22.29 6.42 -14.92
CA GLN A 238 -21.00 6.21 -14.22
C GLN A 238 -19.88 5.87 -15.20
N GLN A 239 -20.16 5.10 -16.26
CA GLN A 239 -19.21 4.87 -17.34
C GLN A 239 -18.95 6.15 -18.14
N GLN A 240 -19.97 6.94 -18.46
CA GLN A 240 -19.83 8.25 -19.11
C GLN A 240 -19.08 9.23 -18.21
N ALA A 241 -19.37 9.26 -16.90
CA ALA A 241 -18.62 10.07 -15.95
C ALA A 241 -17.15 9.63 -15.87
N LEU A 242 -16.88 8.33 -15.90
CA LEU A 242 -15.51 7.80 -15.95
C LEU A 242 -14.81 8.16 -17.26
N LEU A 243 -15.45 7.96 -18.41
CA LEU A 243 -14.91 8.32 -19.73
C LEU A 243 -14.66 9.82 -19.84
N LEU A 244 -15.58 10.64 -19.34
CA LEU A 244 -15.43 12.09 -19.24
C LEU A 244 -14.25 12.44 -18.32
N THR A 245 -14.13 11.77 -17.17
CA THR A 245 -13.00 11.96 -16.25
C THR A 245 -11.69 11.55 -16.90
N MET A 246 -11.65 10.44 -17.63
CA MET A 246 -10.47 9.94 -18.34
C MET A 246 -10.08 10.85 -19.51
N ALA A 247 -11.05 11.39 -20.24
CA ALA A 247 -10.83 12.38 -21.28
C ALA A 247 -10.28 13.69 -20.69
N GLU A 248 -10.81 14.13 -19.55
CA GLU A 248 -10.33 15.34 -18.88
C GLU A 248 -8.94 15.12 -18.25
N MET A 249 -8.67 13.93 -17.69
CA MET A 249 -7.34 13.54 -17.24
C MET A 249 -6.34 13.48 -18.40
N LYS A 250 -6.74 12.96 -19.57
CA LYS A 250 -5.90 12.97 -20.77
C LYS A 250 -5.56 14.39 -21.19
N LYS A 251 -6.56 15.28 -21.25
CA LYS A 251 -6.39 16.69 -21.58
C LYS A 251 -5.47 17.41 -20.59
N PHE A 252 -5.64 17.15 -19.30
CA PHE A 252 -4.75 17.64 -18.25
C PHE A 252 -3.32 17.15 -18.43
N LEU A 253 -3.10 15.85 -18.64
CA LEU A 253 -1.75 15.31 -18.83
C LEU A 253 -1.07 15.88 -20.08
N LEU A 254 -1.82 16.09 -21.17
CA LEU A 254 -1.32 16.69 -22.40
C LEU A 254 -0.90 18.16 -22.26
N SER A 255 -1.49 18.92 -21.32
CA SER A 255 -1.08 20.31 -21.07
C SER A 255 0.26 20.43 -20.35
N TYR A 256 0.72 19.37 -19.67
CA TYR A 256 2.01 19.33 -18.98
C TYR A 256 3.05 18.46 -19.68
N ALA A 257 2.66 17.67 -20.68
CA ALA A 257 3.58 16.78 -21.38
C ALA A 257 4.65 17.55 -22.14
N GLY A 258 5.88 17.02 -22.17
CA GLY A 258 6.93 17.51 -23.07
C GLY A 258 6.48 17.34 -24.53
N GLN A 259 6.17 18.47 -25.16
CA GLN A 259 5.79 18.53 -26.57
C GLN A 259 7.02 18.81 -27.41
N VAL A 260 7.01 18.27 -28.62
CA VAL A 260 8.19 18.27 -29.45
C VAL A 260 7.80 18.76 -30.83
N LYS A 261 8.41 19.85 -31.27
CA LYS A 261 8.22 20.38 -32.61
C LYS A 261 9.23 19.74 -33.54
N ILE A 262 8.75 19.07 -34.57
CA ILE A 262 9.53 18.25 -35.49
C ILE A 262 9.49 18.94 -36.86
N ILE A 263 10.66 19.33 -37.37
CA ILE A 263 10.86 19.97 -38.66
C ILE A 263 11.49 18.96 -39.61
N PRO A 264 10.73 18.39 -40.57
CA PRO A 264 11.26 17.38 -41.49
C PRO A 264 12.39 17.91 -42.38
N THR A 265 13.36 17.05 -42.68
CA THR A 265 14.43 17.38 -43.65
C THR A 265 13.85 17.37 -45.07
N LYS A 266 14.29 18.27 -45.95
CA LYS A 266 13.79 18.39 -47.33
C LYS A 266 13.84 17.03 -48.06
N GLY A 267 12.68 16.55 -48.50
CA GLY A 267 12.53 15.28 -49.24
C GLY A 267 12.12 14.06 -48.42
N THR A 268 11.78 14.23 -47.13
CA THR A 268 11.36 13.14 -46.23
C THR A 268 9.88 13.33 -45.82
N GLU A 269 9.04 12.31 -46.05
CA GLU A 269 7.66 12.28 -45.54
C GLU A 269 7.62 11.55 -44.20
N LEU A 270 7.09 12.20 -43.16
CA LEU A 270 6.86 11.65 -41.83
C LEU A 270 5.35 11.64 -41.55
N ARG A 271 4.84 10.57 -40.94
CA ARG A 271 3.41 10.37 -40.68
C ARG A 271 3.10 10.40 -39.18
N PRO A 272 1.89 10.83 -38.78
CA PRO A 272 1.40 10.58 -37.42
C PRO A 272 1.48 9.09 -37.07
N GLY A 273 2.04 8.77 -35.92
CA GLY A 273 2.32 7.41 -35.47
C GLY A 273 3.79 6.97 -35.62
N ASP A 274 4.58 7.64 -36.46
CA ASP A 274 6.01 7.33 -36.60
C ASP A 274 6.77 7.64 -35.30
N LEU A 275 7.81 6.85 -35.02
CA LEU A 275 8.68 7.02 -33.86
C LEU A 275 10.02 7.61 -34.30
N VAL A 276 10.43 8.69 -33.65
CA VAL A 276 11.74 9.31 -33.85
C VAL A 276 12.53 9.29 -32.54
N VAL A 277 13.84 9.10 -32.65
CA VAL A 277 14.77 9.10 -31.52
C VAL A 277 15.67 10.32 -31.58
N ILE A 278 15.92 10.91 -30.42
CA ILE A 278 16.75 12.08 -30.21
C ILE A 278 17.81 11.74 -29.15
N ASP A 279 18.97 12.34 -29.29
CA ASP A 279 20.05 12.18 -28.32
C ASP A 279 19.67 12.87 -27.00
N GLY A 280 19.72 12.11 -25.89
CA GLY A 280 19.28 12.56 -24.58
C GLY A 280 20.36 13.20 -23.72
N ARG A 281 21.63 13.22 -24.15
CA ARG A 281 22.76 13.84 -23.42
C ARG A 281 23.81 14.43 -24.36
N GLU A 282 24.47 15.51 -23.95
CA GLU A 282 25.52 16.22 -24.73
C GLU A 282 26.70 15.31 -25.19
N GLU A 283 26.91 14.14 -24.60
CA GLU A 283 28.05 13.24 -24.88
C GLU A 283 27.70 11.92 -25.61
N SER A 284 26.42 11.69 -26.00
CA SER A 284 25.95 10.35 -26.41
C SER A 284 25.58 10.20 -27.89
N SER A 285 26.53 10.32 -28.82
CA SER A 285 26.22 10.28 -30.26
C SER A 285 25.47 9.00 -30.72
N LEU A 286 24.20 9.14 -31.11
CA LEU A 286 23.41 8.05 -31.70
C LEU A 286 24.02 7.56 -33.03
N ARG A 287 24.26 6.25 -33.18
CA ARG A 287 24.79 5.64 -34.41
C ARG A 287 23.72 4.88 -35.18
N GLN A 288 23.76 5.00 -36.51
CA GLN A 288 22.81 4.30 -37.39
C GLN A 288 23.02 2.79 -37.26
N GLY A 289 21.93 2.03 -37.09
CA GLY A 289 21.94 0.58 -36.93
C GLY A 289 22.08 0.08 -35.49
N GLU A 290 22.35 0.96 -34.52
CA GLU A 290 22.34 0.62 -33.09
C GLU A 290 20.90 0.44 -32.58
N ARG A 291 20.72 -0.29 -31.48
CA ARG A 291 19.41 -0.44 -30.82
C ARG A 291 19.17 0.72 -29.86
N VAL A 292 17.93 1.19 -29.83
CA VAL A 292 17.49 2.24 -28.90
C VAL A 292 17.67 1.76 -27.46
N LYS A 293 18.37 2.55 -26.65
CA LYS A 293 18.62 2.31 -25.22
C LYS A 293 17.50 2.93 -24.37
N ALA A 294 17.41 2.52 -23.10
CA ALA A 294 16.41 3.05 -22.17
C ALA A 294 16.62 4.55 -21.86
N GLU A 295 17.84 5.05 -22.06
CA GLU A 295 18.25 6.42 -21.80
C GLU A 295 18.00 7.35 -22.99
N ASP A 296 17.67 6.79 -24.16
CA ASP A 296 17.42 7.57 -25.38
C ASP A 296 16.00 8.16 -25.35
N LEU A 297 15.87 9.38 -25.89
CA LEU A 297 14.61 10.10 -25.98
C LEU A 297 13.82 9.63 -27.21
N ILE A 298 12.65 9.02 -26.99
CA ILE A 298 11.75 8.60 -28.07
C ILE A 298 10.53 9.52 -28.12
N VAL A 299 10.25 10.03 -29.30
CA VAL A 299 9.13 10.91 -29.60
C VAL A 299 8.22 10.22 -30.61
N LYS A 300 6.93 10.16 -30.29
CA LYS A 300 5.87 9.67 -31.18
C LYS A 300 5.22 10.86 -31.87
N ILE A 301 5.17 10.86 -33.20
CA ILE A 301 4.51 11.92 -33.96
C ILE A 301 2.99 11.82 -33.74
N THR A 302 2.36 12.89 -33.27
CA THR A 302 0.93 12.91 -32.90
C THR A 302 0.07 13.61 -33.93
N SER A 303 0.52 14.74 -34.49
CA SER A 303 -0.25 15.55 -35.42
C SER A 303 0.63 16.32 -36.41
N ALA A 304 0.03 16.76 -37.52
CA ALA A 304 0.67 17.63 -38.49
C ALA A 304 0.10 19.05 -38.36
N GLU A 305 0.99 20.05 -38.25
CA GLU A 305 0.62 21.47 -38.15
C GLU A 305 0.54 22.14 -39.53
N ARG A 306 -0.13 23.30 -39.59
CA ARG A 306 -0.25 24.12 -40.80
C ARG A 306 1.05 24.88 -41.04
N ASP A 307 2.02 24.20 -41.67
CA ASP A 307 3.18 24.76 -42.41
C ASP A 307 4.25 23.67 -42.73
N GLY A 308 3.90 22.38 -42.60
CA GLY A 308 4.84 21.27 -42.83
C GLY A 308 5.65 20.89 -41.59
N GLU A 309 5.39 21.55 -40.46
CA GLU A 309 5.90 21.20 -39.13
C GLU A 309 5.00 20.11 -38.51
N LEU A 310 5.59 19.20 -37.74
CA LEU A 310 4.89 18.11 -37.07
C LEU A 310 5.01 18.26 -35.55
N GLN A 311 3.99 17.82 -34.83
CA GLN A 311 4.00 17.77 -33.37
C GLN A 311 4.24 16.33 -32.91
N GLY A 312 5.04 16.17 -31.86
CA GLY A 312 5.34 14.89 -31.25
C GLY A 312 5.25 14.93 -29.73
N LEU A 313 5.05 13.74 -29.15
CA LEU A 313 4.96 13.50 -27.71
C LEU A 313 6.11 12.61 -27.26
N ILE A 314 6.80 12.99 -26.19
CA ILE A 314 7.84 12.15 -25.57
C ILE A 314 7.16 10.93 -24.90
N ILE A 315 7.52 9.72 -25.32
CA ILE A 315 7.01 8.46 -24.75
C ILE A 315 8.07 7.68 -23.97
N GLN A 316 9.35 8.05 -24.12
CA GLN A 316 10.48 7.45 -23.42
C GLN A 316 11.59 8.49 -23.25
N GLY A 317 12.25 8.47 -22.08
CA GLY A 317 13.27 9.46 -21.71
C GLY A 317 12.68 10.70 -21.04
N GLU A 318 13.57 11.56 -20.53
CA GLU A 318 13.23 12.81 -19.86
C GLU A 318 13.94 13.94 -20.59
N SER A 319 13.24 15.04 -20.91
CA SER A 319 13.88 16.13 -21.64
C SER A 319 14.81 16.92 -20.72
N GLY A 320 16.09 16.57 -20.66
CA GLY A 320 17.09 17.32 -19.92
C GLY A 320 17.69 18.42 -20.79
N PHE A 321 17.13 19.63 -20.73
CA PHE A 321 17.69 20.88 -21.28
C PHE A 321 17.84 20.95 -22.81
N HIS A 322 17.92 22.18 -23.31
CA HIS A 322 18.13 22.63 -24.71
C HIS A 322 16.86 23.01 -25.51
N SER A 323 16.73 24.32 -25.75
CA SER A 323 15.86 24.93 -26.76
C SER A 323 16.46 24.89 -28.18
N THR A 324 17.56 24.16 -28.38
CA THR A 324 18.32 24.12 -29.64
C THR A 324 17.80 22.97 -30.51
N ALA A 325 17.76 23.18 -31.83
CA ALA A 325 17.31 22.16 -32.78
C ALA A 325 18.26 20.93 -32.79
N LEU A 326 17.77 19.78 -32.35
CA LEU A 326 18.49 18.51 -32.28
C LEU A 326 18.14 17.60 -33.48
N PRO A 327 19.11 16.91 -34.10
CA PRO A 327 18.83 16.00 -35.20
C PRO A 327 18.11 14.73 -34.70
N ALA A 328 16.93 14.45 -35.24
CA ALA A 328 16.11 13.27 -34.95
C ALA A 328 16.23 12.21 -36.04
N ARG A 329 16.26 10.95 -35.59
CA ARG A 329 16.40 9.76 -36.45
C ARG A 329 15.17 8.88 -36.38
N LEU A 330 14.75 8.30 -37.50
CA LEU A 330 13.59 7.40 -37.53
C LEU A 330 13.91 6.08 -36.81
N VAL A 331 12.99 5.58 -35.99
CA VAL A 331 13.09 4.26 -35.35
C VAL A 331 12.38 3.24 -36.22
N GLY A 332 13.13 2.26 -36.75
CA GLY A 332 12.53 1.15 -37.52
C GLY A 332 11.89 0.08 -36.63
N ASP A 333 11.06 -0.78 -37.22
CA ASP A 333 10.23 -1.82 -36.55
C ASP A 333 10.95 -2.72 -35.53
N ASN A 334 12.27 -2.87 -35.65
CA ASN A 334 13.12 -3.64 -34.72
C ASN A 334 13.78 -2.81 -33.60
N LYS A 335 13.25 -1.61 -33.30
CA LYS A 335 13.88 -0.61 -32.40
C LYS A 335 15.33 -0.29 -32.78
N LYS A 336 15.61 -0.23 -34.08
CA LYS A 336 16.94 0.15 -34.62
C LYS A 336 16.91 1.61 -35.08
N ILE A 337 17.99 2.32 -34.78
CA ILE A 337 18.16 3.73 -35.11
C ILE A 337 18.43 3.89 -36.62
N GLY A 338 17.58 4.63 -37.31
CA GLY A 338 17.65 4.92 -38.74
C GLY A 338 18.48 6.15 -39.10
N ALA A 339 18.25 6.67 -40.31
CA ALA A 339 18.86 7.91 -40.79
C ALA A 339 18.24 9.13 -40.10
N VAL A 340 18.94 10.27 -40.16
CA VAL A 340 18.40 11.56 -39.71
C VAL A 340 17.29 11.98 -40.66
N VAL A 341 16.11 12.25 -40.11
CA VAL A 341 14.88 12.54 -40.88
C VAL A 341 14.30 13.90 -40.55
N ALA A 342 14.59 14.46 -39.38
CA ALA A 342 14.06 15.75 -38.93
C ALA A 342 15.01 16.46 -37.97
N ASN A 343 14.79 17.75 -37.78
CA ASN A 343 15.31 18.50 -36.64
C ASN A 343 14.20 18.71 -35.64
N VAL A 344 14.54 18.67 -34.36
CA VAL A 344 13.58 18.66 -33.27
C VAL A 344 13.88 19.75 -32.27
N ILE A 345 12.83 20.49 -31.92
CA ILE A 345 12.85 21.49 -30.86
C ILE A 345 11.97 20.94 -29.73
N VAL A 346 12.58 20.73 -28.58
CA VAL A 346 11.86 20.25 -27.40
C VAL A 346 11.25 21.45 -26.66
N ASP A 347 9.94 21.39 -26.44
CA ASP A 347 9.21 22.37 -25.65
C ASP A 347 8.53 21.65 -24.49
N SER A 348 9.08 21.80 -23.28
CA SER A 348 8.46 21.28 -22.05
C SER A 348 7.83 22.41 -21.25
N PRO A 349 6.49 22.62 -21.32
CA PRO A 349 5.80 23.64 -20.55
C PRO A 349 5.99 23.46 -19.04
N LYS A 350 6.02 22.20 -18.57
CA LYS A 350 6.25 21.86 -17.17
C LYS A 350 7.61 22.36 -16.68
N GLN A 351 8.67 22.15 -17.46
CA GLN A 351 10.02 22.56 -17.09
C GLN A 351 10.19 24.08 -17.16
N LYS A 352 9.63 24.72 -18.19
CA LYS A 352 9.59 26.19 -18.27
C LYS A 352 8.91 26.79 -17.04
N LEU A 353 7.74 26.24 -16.65
CA LEU A 353 7.02 26.68 -15.46
C LEU A 353 7.83 26.44 -14.18
N ALA A 354 8.42 25.26 -13.99
CA ALA A 354 9.24 24.96 -12.81
C ALA A 354 10.46 25.88 -12.71
N SER A 355 11.15 26.15 -13.82
CA SER A 355 12.29 27.07 -13.88
C SER A 355 11.90 28.50 -13.53
N VAL A 356 10.80 29.01 -14.11
CA VAL A 356 10.31 30.37 -13.87
C VAL A 356 9.83 30.54 -12.42
N LEU A 357 9.19 29.52 -11.84
CA LEU A 357 8.80 29.51 -10.43
C LEU A 357 10.04 29.54 -9.52
N ASP A 358 11.06 28.73 -9.80
CA ASP A 358 12.29 28.68 -9.01
C ASP A 358 13.07 30.00 -9.04
N GLU A 359 13.19 30.58 -10.22
CA GLU A 359 13.85 31.87 -10.40
C GLU A 359 13.08 32.97 -9.66
N SER A 360 11.75 33.01 -9.80
CA SER A 360 10.90 33.99 -9.13
C SER A 360 10.92 33.85 -7.60
N ILE A 361 10.84 32.63 -7.05
CA ILE A 361 10.95 32.40 -5.60
C ILE A 361 12.30 32.90 -5.08
N LYS A 362 13.38 32.60 -5.81
CA LYS A 362 14.73 33.05 -5.45
C LYS A 362 14.90 34.57 -5.52
N LEU A 363 14.28 35.22 -6.51
CA LEU A 363 14.30 36.68 -6.67
C LEU A 363 13.47 37.37 -5.58
N LEU A 364 12.27 36.87 -5.29
CA LEU A 364 11.42 37.39 -4.21
C LEU A 364 12.08 37.21 -2.82
N GLY A 365 12.75 36.09 -2.58
CA GLY A 365 13.48 35.86 -1.33
C GLY A 365 14.62 36.87 -1.09
N LYS A 366 15.14 37.50 -2.16
CA LYS A 366 16.15 38.56 -2.06
C LYS A 366 15.56 39.93 -1.75
N VAL A 367 14.24 40.14 -1.91
CA VAL A 367 13.59 41.44 -1.65
C VAL A 367 13.73 41.86 -0.19
N ASN A 368 13.82 40.91 0.76
CA ASN A 368 14.10 41.20 2.17
C ASN A 368 15.47 41.86 2.41
N SER A 369 16.41 41.78 1.47
CA SER A 369 17.71 42.46 1.58
C SER A 369 17.66 43.98 1.33
N PHE A 370 16.48 44.52 1.00
CA PHE A 370 16.28 45.91 0.64
C PHE A 370 15.94 46.84 1.83
N GLN A 371 15.93 46.32 3.06
CA GLN A 371 15.57 47.09 4.27
C GLN A 371 16.52 48.27 4.54
N ASP A 372 17.79 48.16 4.15
CA ASP A 372 18.81 49.20 4.37
C ASP A 372 18.87 50.25 3.24
N LEU A 373 18.03 50.15 2.21
CA LEU A 373 18.00 51.08 1.08
C LEU A 373 17.79 52.56 1.50
N PRO A 374 16.82 52.89 2.38
CA PRO A 374 16.58 54.29 2.76
C PRO A 374 17.77 54.88 3.53
N LEU A 375 18.42 54.07 4.37
CA LEU A 375 19.66 54.46 5.07
C LEU A 375 20.78 54.75 4.06
N GLN A 376 21.00 53.87 3.09
CA GLN A 376 22.02 54.05 2.06
C GLN A 376 21.76 55.27 1.17
N ALA A 377 20.50 55.52 0.79
CA ALA A 377 20.11 56.71 0.03
C ALA A 377 20.29 58.00 0.87
N GLY A 378 19.95 57.95 2.17
CA GLY A 378 20.18 59.04 3.11
C GLY A 378 21.67 59.37 3.32
N GLU A 379 22.54 58.36 3.34
CA GLU A 379 23.99 58.54 3.40
C GLU A 379 24.54 59.20 2.13
N VAL A 380 24.00 58.86 0.94
CA VAL A 380 24.36 59.51 -0.34
C VAL A 380 24.00 61.00 -0.31
N ILE A 381 22.80 61.35 0.16
CA ILE A 381 22.38 62.76 0.32
C ILE A 381 23.28 63.47 1.34
N THR A 382 23.54 62.85 2.49
CA THR A 382 24.35 63.47 3.56
C THR A 382 25.80 63.73 3.11
N ALA A 383 26.38 62.79 2.36
CA ALA A 383 27.69 62.98 1.75
C ALA A 383 27.66 64.14 0.73
N ALA A 384 26.63 64.22 -0.11
CA ALA A 384 26.46 65.29 -1.09
C ALA A 384 26.25 66.67 -0.43
N GLU A 385 25.44 66.77 0.63
CA GLU A 385 25.23 68.00 1.41
C GLU A 385 26.53 68.46 2.07
N THR A 386 27.34 67.54 2.58
CA THR A 386 28.65 67.86 3.18
C THR A 386 29.61 68.44 2.14
N ILE A 387 29.62 67.87 0.93
CA ILE A 387 30.39 68.38 -0.20
C ILE A 387 29.88 69.76 -0.64
N GLN A 388 28.55 69.97 -0.73
CA GLN A 388 27.97 71.26 -1.09
C GLN A 388 28.27 72.34 -0.04
N ALA A 389 28.08 72.06 1.25
CA ALA A 389 28.38 73.00 2.32
C ALA A 389 29.87 73.39 2.36
N ALA A 390 30.75 72.42 2.09
CA ALA A 390 32.18 72.67 1.94
C ALA A 390 32.46 73.60 0.74
N LEU A 391 31.82 73.37 -0.40
CA LEU A 391 31.92 74.23 -1.59
C LEU A 391 31.41 75.65 -1.32
N ASP A 392 30.23 75.82 -0.74
CA ASP A 392 29.64 77.15 -0.46
C ASP A 392 30.50 77.98 0.50
N SER A 393 31.16 77.34 1.47
CA SER A 393 32.07 78.01 2.41
C SER A 393 33.28 78.66 1.73
N ILE A 394 33.69 78.18 0.55
CA ILE A 394 34.83 78.70 -0.22
C ILE A 394 34.44 79.97 -1.00
N TYR A 395 33.19 80.05 -1.47
CA TYR A 395 32.72 81.11 -2.35
C TYR A 395 32.09 82.30 -1.60
N GLY A 396 31.69 82.12 -0.34
CA GLY A 396 31.06 83.17 0.48
C GLY A 396 31.99 84.20 1.13
N MET A 397 33.30 84.24 0.83
CA MET A 397 34.25 85.16 1.48
C MET A 397 34.78 86.26 0.54
N GLU A 398 34.67 87.50 1.00
CA GLU A 398 35.40 88.66 0.44
C GLU A 398 36.80 88.71 1.08
N ALA A 399 37.84 88.34 0.33
CA ALA A 399 39.24 88.40 0.78
C ALA A 399 40.11 89.19 -0.20
N GLU A 400 41.11 89.92 0.31
CA GLU A 400 42.01 90.80 -0.47
C GLU A 400 42.98 90.06 -1.40
N ASN A 401 43.13 88.73 -1.28
CA ASN A 401 43.89 87.90 -2.22
C ASN A 401 43.14 86.59 -2.50
N PRO A 402 42.01 86.67 -3.24
CA PRO A 402 40.98 85.65 -3.25
C PRO A 402 41.43 84.34 -3.90
N ASP A 403 42.37 84.37 -4.85
CA ASP A 403 42.59 83.21 -5.72
C ASP A 403 43.53 82.15 -5.10
N LEU A 404 44.64 82.55 -4.48
CA LEU A 404 45.62 81.59 -3.95
C LEU A 404 45.13 80.86 -2.70
N GLU A 405 44.35 81.55 -1.85
CA GLU A 405 43.81 80.97 -0.63
C GLU A 405 42.59 80.07 -0.90
N LYS A 406 41.76 80.42 -1.90
CA LYS A 406 40.72 79.52 -2.44
C LYS A 406 41.33 78.21 -2.95
N ILE A 407 42.44 78.27 -3.70
CA ILE A 407 43.13 77.08 -4.22
C ILE A 407 43.68 76.18 -3.10
N LYS A 408 44.33 76.75 -2.08
CA LYS A 408 44.86 75.97 -0.94
C LYS A 408 43.75 75.30 -0.14
N ARG A 409 42.61 75.97 0.05
CA ARG A 409 41.45 75.40 0.76
C ARG A 409 40.70 74.37 -0.09
N LEU A 410 40.57 74.59 -1.40
CA LEU A 410 40.05 73.58 -2.34
C LEU A 410 40.89 72.29 -2.28
N ALA A 411 42.22 72.41 -2.28
CA ALA A 411 43.12 71.26 -2.15
C ALA A 411 42.99 70.53 -0.79
N ALA A 412 42.88 71.29 0.31
CA ALA A 412 42.65 70.70 1.65
C ALA A 412 41.27 70.03 1.78
N LEU A 413 40.24 70.60 1.12
CA LEU A 413 38.92 69.99 1.06
C LEU A 413 38.91 68.73 0.20
N LEU A 414 39.68 68.66 -0.88
CA LEU A 414 39.83 67.46 -1.71
C LEU A 414 40.49 66.31 -0.94
N GLU A 415 41.47 66.61 -0.08
CA GLU A 415 42.07 65.63 0.83
C GLU A 415 41.10 65.20 1.94
N GLY A 416 40.26 66.11 2.43
CA GLY A 416 39.28 65.86 3.49
C GLY A 416 37.97 65.19 3.06
N THR A 417 37.50 65.43 1.82
CA THR A 417 36.20 64.96 1.29
C THR A 417 36.30 63.68 0.43
N GLY A 418 37.51 63.15 0.25
CA GLY A 418 37.76 61.95 -0.56
C GLY A 418 37.03 60.70 -0.03
N ASN A 419 36.86 60.60 1.29
CA ASN A 419 36.17 59.49 1.94
C ASN A 419 34.65 59.56 1.70
N GLU A 420 34.08 60.76 1.70
CA GLU A 420 32.67 61.05 1.44
C GLU A 420 32.31 60.73 -0.02
N LEU A 421 33.22 61.04 -0.95
CA LEU A 421 33.08 60.67 -2.36
C LEU A 421 33.12 59.16 -2.58
N GLU A 422 34.03 58.46 -1.90
CA GLU A 422 34.13 57.01 -1.96
C GLU A 422 32.91 56.33 -1.33
N SER A 423 32.43 56.86 -0.21
CA SER A 423 31.19 56.44 0.45
C SER A 423 29.98 56.61 -0.48
N MET A 424 29.85 57.78 -1.11
CA MET A 424 28.79 58.08 -2.05
C MET A 424 28.81 57.15 -3.27
N ALA A 425 29.98 56.94 -3.89
CA ALA A 425 30.13 56.02 -5.03
C ALA A 425 29.82 54.56 -4.64
N THR A 426 30.25 54.13 -3.46
CA THR A 426 29.98 52.80 -2.93
C THR A 426 28.47 52.60 -2.70
N ASN A 427 27.81 53.55 -2.05
CA ASN A 427 26.38 53.47 -1.78
C ASN A 427 25.55 53.56 -3.07
N LEU A 428 25.90 54.45 -4.02
CA LEU A 428 25.25 54.48 -5.35
C LEU A 428 25.41 53.18 -6.13
N SER A 429 26.58 52.53 -6.06
CA SER A 429 26.79 51.22 -6.69
C SER A 429 25.90 50.13 -6.10
N ARG A 430 25.65 50.17 -4.77
CA ARG A 430 24.72 49.28 -4.08
C ARG A 430 23.28 49.57 -4.49
N LEU A 431 22.88 50.84 -4.56
CA LEU A 431 21.56 51.24 -5.03
C LEU A 431 21.31 50.77 -6.47
N ARG A 432 22.29 50.90 -7.37
CA ARG A 432 22.21 50.41 -8.76
C ARG A 432 22.14 48.88 -8.85
N TRP A 433 22.83 48.18 -7.95
CA TRP A 433 22.70 46.72 -7.84
C TRP A 433 21.27 46.33 -7.43
N VAL A 434 20.67 47.05 -6.47
CA VAL A 434 19.29 46.81 -6.05
C VAL A 434 18.29 47.13 -7.15
N GLU A 435 18.46 48.25 -7.87
CA GLU A 435 17.68 48.59 -9.07
C GLU A 435 17.67 47.42 -10.07
N THR A 436 18.86 46.88 -10.39
CA THR A 436 19.00 45.72 -11.28
C THR A 436 18.28 44.49 -10.71
N GLN A 437 18.29 44.26 -9.40
CA GLN A 437 17.55 43.14 -8.79
C GLN A 437 16.03 43.36 -8.85
N LEU A 438 15.53 44.59 -8.70
CA LEU A 438 14.12 44.93 -8.83
C LEU A 438 13.63 44.70 -10.27
N GLU A 439 14.39 45.13 -11.28
CA GLU A 439 14.07 44.87 -12.69
C GLU A 439 14.02 43.37 -13.01
N ASN A 440 14.99 42.59 -12.51
CA ASN A 440 14.98 41.14 -12.69
C ASN A 440 13.79 40.49 -11.99
N ALA A 441 13.40 40.95 -10.79
CA ALA A 441 12.23 40.45 -10.08
C ALA A 441 10.93 40.77 -10.84
N ILE A 442 10.81 41.96 -11.42
CA ILE A 442 9.69 42.34 -12.29
C ILE A 442 9.62 41.39 -13.50
N GLY A 443 10.74 41.16 -14.18
CA GLY A 443 10.81 40.24 -15.34
C GLY A 443 10.44 38.80 -14.99
N GLY A 444 10.89 38.29 -13.83
CA GLY A 444 10.53 36.94 -13.36
C GLY A 444 9.04 36.79 -13.07
N LEU A 445 8.44 37.78 -12.39
CA LEU A 445 7.01 37.81 -12.08
C LEU A 445 6.13 37.95 -13.33
N GLU A 446 6.53 38.76 -14.31
CA GLU A 446 5.88 38.85 -15.63
C GLU A 446 5.95 37.51 -16.38
N GLY A 447 7.06 36.79 -16.25
CA GLY A 447 7.22 35.44 -16.77
C GLY A 447 6.19 34.45 -16.20
N ILE A 448 5.89 34.53 -14.90
CA ILE A 448 4.84 33.72 -14.27
C ILE A 448 3.47 34.05 -14.87
N GLN A 449 3.14 35.34 -15.02
CA GLN A 449 1.85 35.76 -15.57
C GLN A 449 1.66 35.32 -17.03
N ALA A 450 2.71 35.38 -17.83
CA ALA A 450 2.66 34.89 -19.20
C ALA A 450 2.34 33.38 -19.23
N VAL A 451 2.93 32.61 -18.32
CA VAL A 451 2.75 31.15 -18.25
C VAL A 451 1.40 30.74 -17.64
N THR A 452 0.89 31.45 -16.63
CA THR A 452 -0.45 31.21 -16.07
C THR A 452 -1.56 31.52 -17.08
N ARG A 453 -1.41 32.61 -17.86
CA ARG A 453 -2.38 33.02 -18.90
C ARG A 453 -2.40 32.10 -20.12
N LEU A 454 -1.36 31.30 -20.35
CA LEU A 454 -1.32 30.27 -21.40
C LEU A 454 -2.25 29.07 -21.15
N GLY A 455 -3.01 29.05 -20.04
CA GLY A 455 -4.04 28.04 -19.81
C GLY A 455 -3.53 26.70 -19.27
N LEU A 456 -2.32 26.68 -18.70
CA LEU A 456 -1.74 25.49 -18.05
C LEU A 456 -2.50 25.08 -16.78
N PHE A 457 -3.37 25.94 -16.25
CA PHE A 457 -4.29 25.62 -15.16
C PHE A 457 -5.71 25.51 -15.74
N PRO A 458 -6.34 24.31 -15.74
CA PRO A 458 -7.68 24.15 -16.30
C PRO A 458 -8.70 24.93 -15.47
N GLN A 459 -9.31 25.96 -16.07
CA GLN A 459 -10.32 26.80 -15.43
C GLN A 459 -11.70 26.12 -15.27
N GLN A 460 -11.91 24.91 -15.81
CA GLN A 460 -13.25 24.34 -16.01
C GLN A 460 -13.54 23.00 -15.31
N VAL A 461 -12.67 22.51 -14.42
CA VAL A 461 -12.98 21.30 -13.64
C VAL A 461 -13.61 21.70 -12.30
N ALA A 462 -14.94 21.60 -12.21
CA ALA A 462 -15.74 21.91 -11.01
C ALA A 462 -15.35 21.10 -9.75
N TYR A 463 -14.48 20.09 -9.90
CA TYR A 463 -13.99 19.23 -8.81
C TYR A 463 -12.74 19.77 -8.08
N TYR A 464 -12.05 20.78 -8.64
CA TYR A 464 -10.89 21.44 -8.02
C TYR A 464 -11.22 22.90 -7.68
N GLY A 465 -12.29 23.12 -6.91
CA GLY A 465 -12.77 24.47 -6.56
C GLY A 465 -11.77 25.36 -5.80
N ASP A 466 -10.77 24.78 -5.13
CA ASP A 466 -9.79 25.51 -4.31
C ASP A 466 -8.60 26.04 -5.13
N LEU A 467 -8.12 25.29 -6.14
CA LEU A 467 -6.96 25.68 -6.94
C LEU A 467 -7.27 26.85 -7.88
N GLY A 468 -8.43 26.84 -8.54
CA GLY A 468 -8.84 27.95 -9.42
C GLY A 468 -9.00 29.27 -8.66
N GLN A 469 -9.53 29.23 -7.44
CA GLN A 469 -9.65 30.41 -6.57
C GLN A 469 -8.29 30.91 -6.10
N LYS A 470 -7.38 30.00 -5.71
CA LYS A 470 -6.01 30.34 -5.30
C LYS A 470 -5.19 30.95 -6.43
N VAL A 471 -5.31 30.44 -7.66
CA VAL A 471 -4.63 30.99 -8.84
C VAL A 471 -5.15 32.38 -9.19
N GLY A 472 -6.47 32.60 -9.12
CA GLY A 472 -7.06 33.91 -9.37
C GLY A 472 -6.68 34.97 -8.32
N TRP A 473 -6.63 34.58 -7.04
CA TRP A 473 -6.15 35.45 -5.96
C TRP A 473 -4.65 35.76 -6.12
N LEU A 474 -3.84 34.76 -6.47
CA LEU A 474 -2.41 34.92 -6.69
C LEU A 474 -2.12 35.88 -7.87
N ASP A 475 -2.88 35.80 -8.96
CA ASP A 475 -2.70 36.71 -10.11
C ASP A 475 -2.92 38.18 -9.71
N GLN A 476 -3.96 38.44 -8.91
CA GLN A 476 -4.25 39.78 -8.39
C GLN A 476 -3.17 40.30 -7.43
N GLU A 477 -2.61 39.41 -6.61
CA GLU A 477 -1.57 39.80 -5.65
C GLU A 477 -0.20 40.00 -6.35
N ILE A 478 0.09 39.22 -7.38
CA ILE A 478 1.25 39.44 -8.27
C ILE A 478 1.12 40.76 -9.02
N ASP A 479 -0.06 41.10 -9.55
CA ASP A 479 -0.30 42.40 -10.20
C ASP A 479 -0.01 43.58 -9.25
N ARG A 480 -0.52 43.53 -8.01
CA ARG A 480 -0.25 44.55 -7.00
C ARG A 480 1.23 44.66 -6.67
N LEU A 481 1.90 43.51 -6.54
CA LEU A 481 3.33 43.47 -6.27
C LEU A 481 4.14 44.03 -7.44
N LEU A 482 3.80 43.69 -8.68
CA LEU A 482 4.43 44.21 -9.90
C LEU A 482 4.32 45.73 -9.99
N ASP A 483 3.13 46.26 -9.74
CA ASP A 483 2.91 47.71 -9.75
C ASP A 483 3.72 48.40 -8.65
N GLY A 484 3.74 47.84 -7.44
CA GLY A 484 4.57 48.33 -6.33
C GLY A 484 6.07 48.31 -6.67
N LEU A 485 6.59 47.19 -7.19
CA LEU A 485 8.00 47.04 -7.57
C LEU A 485 8.38 48.00 -8.71
N ARG A 486 7.53 48.15 -9.73
CA ARG A 486 7.77 49.10 -10.84
C ARG A 486 7.83 50.55 -10.36
N GLU A 487 6.93 50.93 -9.46
CA GLU A 487 6.94 52.26 -8.86
C GLU A 487 8.26 52.51 -8.12
N LYS A 488 8.73 51.54 -7.31
CA LYS A 488 9.98 51.66 -6.54
C LYS A 488 11.22 51.62 -7.42
N ALA A 489 11.26 50.77 -8.44
CA ALA A 489 12.37 50.73 -9.41
C ALA A 489 12.51 52.07 -10.13
N ARG A 490 11.40 52.66 -10.61
CA ARG A 490 11.41 53.99 -11.25
C ARG A 490 11.82 55.12 -10.29
N ALA A 491 11.41 55.04 -9.02
CA ALA A 491 11.82 56.03 -8.02
C ALA A 491 13.33 55.95 -7.74
N LEU A 492 13.85 54.73 -7.62
CA LEU A 492 15.27 54.47 -7.39
C LEU A 492 16.14 54.88 -8.60
N ASP A 493 15.71 54.55 -9.82
CA ASP A 493 16.35 54.99 -11.06
C ASP A 493 16.40 56.53 -11.15
N ARG A 494 15.28 57.21 -10.87
CA ARG A 494 15.26 58.69 -10.82
C ARG A 494 16.24 59.25 -9.79
N PHE A 495 16.27 58.68 -8.58
CA PHE A 495 17.22 59.08 -7.54
C PHE A 495 18.67 58.90 -7.99
N ILE A 496 19.04 57.72 -8.51
CA ILE A 496 20.40 57.44 -9.00
C ILE A 496 20.78 58.41 -10.13
N ASN A 497 19.86 58.67 -11.06
CA ASN A 497 20.09 59.54 -12.20
C ASN A 497 20.26 61.02 -11.81
N GLN A 498 19.65 61.49 -10.71
CA GLN A 498 19.86 62.84 -10.19
C GLN A 498 21.31 63.04 -9.69
N PHE A 499 21.97 61.98 -9.21
CA PHE A 499 23.37 62.03 -8.77
C PHE A 499 24.38 61.72 -9.87
N ASN A 500 23.94 61.21 -11.03
CA ASN A 500 24.82 60.86 -12.14
C ASN A 500 25.66 62.06 -12.66
N PRO A 501 25.11 63.28 -12.84
CA PRO A 501 25.92 64.46 -13.20
C PRO A 501 26.97 64.78 -12.14
N LEU A 502 26.59 64.70 -10.86
CA LEU A 502 27.46 65.01 -9.73
C LEU A 502 28.61 64.00 -9.62
N VAL A 503 28.34 62.70 -9.80
CA VAL A 503 29.37 61.65 -9.84
C VAL A 503 30.31 61.83 -11.02
N GLN A 504 29.80 62.17 -12.21
CA GLN A 504 30.67 62.41 -13.38
C GLN A 504 31.59 63.62 -13.17
N ILE A 505 31.04 64.73 -12.69
CA ILE A 505 31.83 65.94 -12.37
C ILE A 505 32.89 65.62 -11.31
N LEU A 506 32.54 64.87 -10.27
CA LEU A 506 33.46 64.55 -9.17
C LEU A 506 34.50 63.50 -9.54
N LEU A 507 34.20 62.55 -10.42
CA LEU A 507 35.17 61.59 -10.95
C LEU A 507 36.16 62.28 -11.90
N GLU A 508 35.67 63.16 -12.77
CA GLU A 508 36.53 64.02 -13.58
C GLU A 508 37.40 64.91 -12.70
N TRP A 509 36.81 65.51 -11.66
CA TRP A 509 37.52 66.38 -10.74
C TRP A 509 38.58 65.62 -9.92
N LYS A 510 38.27 64.43 -9.39
CA LYS A 510 39.22 63.55 -8.69
C LYS A 510 40.40 63.13 -9.58
N SER A 511 40.11 62.74 -10.82
CA SER A 511 41.15 62.33 -11.78
C SER A 511 42.09 63.50 -12.14
N LYS A 512 41.54 64.71 -12.32
CA LYS A 512 42.30 65.91 -12.68
C LYS A 512 43.04 66.52 -11.49
N THR A 513 42.49 66.48 -10.28
CA THR A 513 43.18 66.98 -9.06
C THR A 513 44.37 66.12 -8.66
N THR A 514 44.32 64.82 -8.91
CA THR A 514 45.51 63.94 -8.78
C THR A 514 46.64 64.40 -9.71
N SER A 515 46.31 64.90 -10.91
CA SER A 515 47.27 65.51 -11.84
C SER A 515 47.70 66.92 -11.42
N LEU A 516 46.79 67.68 -10.81
CA LEU A 516 47.02 69.06 -10.36
C LEU A 516 47.97 69.10 -9.17
N ALA A 517 47.87 68.16 -8.23
CA ALA A 517 48.82 67.98 -7.13
C ALA A 517 50.25 67.67 -7.65
N GLN A 518 50.35 66.89 -8.73
CA GLN A 518 51.63 66.57 -9.39
C GLN A 518 52.20 67.72 -10.23
N GLN A 519 51.35 68.65 -10.69
CA GLN A 519 51.76 69.81 -11.49
C GLN A 519 51.93 71.10 -10.66
N LEU A 520 51.29 71.21 -9.49
CA LEU A 520 51.44 72.33 -8.55
C LEU A 520 52.88 72.52 -8.09
N THR A 521 53.63 71.42 -7.96
CA THR A 521 55.09 71.42 -7.69
C THR A 521 55.92 72.04 -8.83
N LYS A 522 55.36 72.16 -10.04
CA LYS A 522 55.96 72.91 -11.16
C LYS A 522 55.48 74.36 -11.25
N VAL A 523 54.25 74.65 -10.81
CA VAL A 523 53.64 75.99 -10.85
C VAL A 523 54.23 76.92 -9.78
N GLU A 524 54.68 76.39 -8.64
CA GLU A 524 55.34 77.17 -7.58
C GLU A 524 56.59 77.94 -8.06
N ASN A 525 57.18 77.53 -9.19
CA ASN A 525 58.35 78.19 -9.79
C ASN A 525 58.02 79.27 -10.85
N LEU A 526 56.74 79.54 -11.16
CA LEU A 526 56.37 80.40 -12.30
C LEU A 526 55.43 81.58 -11.98
N VAL A 527 55.04 81.80 -10.73
CA VAL A 527 54.04 82.84 -10.41
C VAL A 527 54.71 84.14 -9.96
N GLY A 528 55.16 84.90 -10.96
CA GLY A 528 55.45 86.33 -10.85
C GLY A 528 54.53 87.14 -11.77
N GLY A 529 53.28 87.38 -11.35
CA GLY A 529 52.43 88.49 -11.82
C GLY A 529 51.36 88.20 -12.89
N GLY A 530 50.12 88.58 -12.55
CA GLY A 530 49.12 89.15 -13.48
C GLY A 530 48.05 88.23 -14.07
N GLU A 531 46.78 88.46 -13.67
CA GLU A 531 45.44 88.19 -14.27
C GLU A 531 45.13 86.88 -15.05
N GLY A 532 46.09 86.00 -15.36
CA GLY A 532 45.89 84.77 -16.12
C GLY A 532 45.74 83.50 -15.27
N ALA A 533 45.90 83.57 -13.96
CA ALA A 533 45.88 82.40 -13.08
C ALA A 533 44.54 81.66 -13.11
N LEU A 534 43.42 82.39 -13.17
CA LEU A 534 42.07 81.83 -13.11
C LEU A 534 41.65 81.16 -14.44
N ALA A 535 42.12 81.66 -15.60
CA ALA A 535 41.93 81.04 -16.91
C ALA A 535 42.74 79.73 -17.06
N VAL A 536 43.99 79.75 -16.59
CA VAL A 536 44.83 78.55 -16.53
C VAL A 536 44.27 77.54 -15.53
N LEU A 537 43.63 77.98 -14.43
CA LEU A 537 42.97 77.09 -13.48
C LEU A 537 41.65 76.52 -13.99
N THR A 538 40.85 77.28 -14.73
CA THR A 538 39.64 76.73 -15.40
C THR A 538 40.03 75.72 -16.48
N GLU A 539 41.13 75.96 -17.20
CA GLU A 539 41.70 75.02 -18.17
C GLU A 539 42.35 73.78 -17.50
N LEU A 540 42.98 73.93 -16.33
CA LEU A 540 43.65 72.83 -15.58
C LEU A 540 42.71 72.02 -14.67
N THR A 541 41.69 72.64 -14.07
CA THR A 541 40.69 71.95 -13.22
C THR A 541 39.51 71.44 -14.04
N GLY A 542 39.21 72.06 -15.19
CA GLY A 542 38.07 71.74 -16.05
C GLY A 542 36.70 72.10 -15.45
N ILE A 543 36.67 72.83 -14.34
CA ILE A 543 35.45 73.18 -13.63
C ILE A 543 35.00 74.55 -14.09
N SER A 544 33.85 74.60 -14.75
CA SER A 544 33.20 75.85 -15.14
C SER A 544 32.31 76.34 -14.01
N ASP A 545 32.10 77.67 -13.92
CA ASP A 545 31.08 78.24 -13.02
C ASP A 545 29.69 77.61 -13.26
N ASP A 546 29.43 77.15 -14.48
CA ASP A 546 28.19 76.46 -14.88
C ASP A 546 28.04 75.09 -14.18
N SER A 547 29.11 74.29 -14.14
CA SER A 547 29.13 73.00 -13.41
C SER A 547 28.98 73.17 -11.89
N LEU A 548 29.49 74.27 -11.32
CA LEU A 548 29.36 74.58 -9.90
C LEU A 548 27.98 75.14 -9.55
N ASN A 549 27.39 75.95 -10.44
CA ASN A 549 26.01 76.39 -10.31
C ASN A 549 25.05 75.19 -10.35
N THR A 550 25.31 74.21 -11.22
CA THR A 550 24.54 72.95 -11.29
C THR A 550 24.59 72.19 -9.95
N LEU A 551 25.75 72.13 -9.29
CA LEU A 551 25.89 71.49 -7.96
C LEU A 551 25.18 72.28 -6.85
N ARG A 552 25.11 73.61 -6.97
CA ARG A 552 24.46 74.49 -5.99
C ARG A 552 22.93 74.50 -6.12
N GLU A 553 22.42 74.29 -7.32
CA GLU A 553 20.99 74.26 -7.63
C GLU A 553 20.32 72.90 -7.33
N LEU A 554 21.09 71.89 -6.90
CA LEU A 554 20.52 70.60 -6.47
C LEU A 554 19.69 70.76 -5.19
N ASP A 555 18.42 70.39 -5.28
CA ASP A 555 17.48 70.45 -4.17
C ASP A 555 17.56 69.17 -3.30
N PHE A 556 18.50 69.14 -2.36
CA PHE A 556 18.66 68.02 -1.43
C PHE A 556 17.47 67.86 -0.47
N ALA A 557 16.74 68.95 -0.18
CA ALA A 557 15.53 68.90 0.64
C ALA A 557 14.39 68.20 -0.11
N GLY A 558 14.20 68.56 -1.38
CA GLY A 558 13.27 67.87 -2.28
C GLY A 558 13.61 66.40 -2.47
N MET A 559 14.90 66.04 -2.60
CA MET A 559 15.34 64.64 -2.68
C MET A 559 15.02 63.83 -1.41
N ARG A 560 15.17 64.43 -0.22
CA ARG A 560 14.77 63.78 1.04
C ARG A 560 13.25 63.62 1.14
N GLU A 561 12.50 64.60 0.68
CA GLU A 561 11.03 64.54 0.62
C GLU A 561 10.55 63.47 -0.37
N GLU A 562 11.23 63.28 -1.51
CA GLU A 562 10.95 62.21 -2.48
C GLU A 562 11.30 60.80 -1.95
N LEU A 563 12.24 60.68 -1.01
CA LEU A 563 12.61 59.42 -0.36
C LEU A 563 11.68 59.02 0.81
N ALA A 564 10.97 59.96 1.45
CA ALA A 564 10.08 59.63 2.57
C ALA A 564 8.89 58.69 2.18
N PRO A 565 8.24 58.86 1.02
CA PRO A 565 7.27 57.88 0.49
C PRO A 565 7.91 56.52 0.15
N PHE A 566 9.19 56.50 -0.19
CA PHE A 566 9.94 55.28 -0.51
C PHE A 566 10.22 54.45 0.76
N GLU A 567 10.60 55.12 1.85
CA GLU A 567 10.80 54.51 3.18
C GLU A 567 9.50 53.87 3.72
N THR A 568 8.38 54.60 3.62
CA THR A 568 7.07 54.09 4.05
C THR A 568 6.58 52.95 3.13
N GLY A 569 6.80 53.06 1.82
CA GLY A 569 6.37 52.07 0.83
C GLY A 569 7.12 50.73 0.90
N LEU A 570 8.41 50.74 1.26
CA LEU A 570 9.20 49.52 1.49
C LEU A 570 8.73 48.76 2.74
N GLN A 571 8.25 49.46 3.76
CA GLN A 571 7.61 48.84 4.93
C GLN A 571 6.25 48.21 4.58
N VAL A 572 5.48 48.80 3.66
CA VAL A 572 4.20 48.24 3.18
C VAL A 572 4.41 46.96 2.35
N LEU A 573 5.54 46.85 1.66
CA LEU A 573 6.02 45.60 1.05
C LEU A 573 6.52 44.56 2.08
N SER A 574 6.15 44.72 3.36
CA SER A 574 6.55 43.88 4.51
C SER A 574 6.67 42.38 4.20
N GLU A 575 7.56 41.74 4.96
CA GLU A 575 7.85 40.30 4.91
C GLU A 575 6.59 39.44 4.83
N THR A 576 5.50 39.83 5.48
CA THR A 576 4.24 39.08 5.52
C THR A 576 3.58 38.88 4.15
N ASN A 577 3.60 39.88 3.26
CA ASN A 577 2.95 39.77 1.94
C ASN A 577 3.84 39.04 0.94
N VAL A 578 5.14 39.34 0.92
CA VAL A 578 6.10 38.67 0.03
C VAL A 578 6.30 37.21 0.44
N MET A 579 6.38 36.91 1.73
CA MET A 579 6.48 35.53 2.22
C MET A 579 5.22 34.74 1.88
N MET A 580 4.02 35.34 2.00
CA MET A 580 2.78 34.67 1.60
C MET A 580 2.78 34.33 0.11
N ILE A 581 3.26 35.24 -0.77
CA ILE A 581 3.39 34.95 -2.20
C ILE A 581 4.41 33.84 -2.44
N ILE A 582 5.56 33.86 -1.76
CA ILE A 582 6.57 32.79 -1.84
C ILE A 582 6.00 31.44 -1.42
N GLU A 583 5.32 31.35 -0.28
CA GLU A 583 4.68 30.12 0.20
C GLU A 583 3.65 29.58 -0.79
N GLN A 584 2.89 30.47 -1.46
CA GLN A 584 1.91 30.07 -2.46
C GLN A 584 2.57 29.61 -3.76
N LEU A 585 3.65 30.26 -4.20
CA LEU A 585 4.46 29.81 -5.33
C LEU A 585 5.13 28.45 -5.04
N GLU A 586 5.62 28.23 -3.82
CA GLU A 586 6.16 26.95 -3.37
C GLU A 586 5.09 25.86 -3.32
N SER A 587 3.88 26.19 -2.86
CA SER A 587 2.71 25.31 -2.89
C SER A 587 2.34 24.90 -4.33
N ILE A 588 2.31 25.85 -5.25
CA ILE A 588 2.07 25.58 -6.68
C ILE A 588 3.17 24.68 -7.23
N LYS A 589 4.44 24.98 -6.97
CA LYS A 589 5.58 24.13 -7.37
C LYS A 589 5.44 22.70 -6.82
N ALA A 590 5.06 22.55 -5.55
CA ALA A 590 4.87 21.25 -4.92
C ALA A 590 3.67 20.48 -5.48
N SER A 591 2.67 21.19 -6.01
CA SER A 591 1.47 20.62 -6.65
C SER A 591 1.69 20.21 -8.11
N LEU A 592 2.79 20.63 -8.76
CA LEU A 592 3.09 20.23 -10.12
C LEU A 592 3.23 18.69 -10.20
N PRO A 593 2.71 18.05 -11.28
CA PRO A 593 2.83 16.61 -11.44
C PRO A 593 4.28 16.14 -11.32
N LYS A 594 4.57 15.28 -10.33
CA LYS A 594 5.91 14.67 -10.13
C LYS A 594 6.26 13.60 -11.16
N LEU A 595 5.44 13.45 -12.21
CA LEU A 595 5.59 12.47 -13.27
C LEU A 595 6.68 12.91 -14.26
N ARG A 596 7.54 11.98 -14.67
CA ARG A 596 8.48 12.19 -15.78
C ARG A 596 7.75 12.31 -17.11
N ASP A 597 8.37 12.92 -18.12
CA ASP A 597 7.77 13.04 -19.45
C ASP A 597 7.37 11.68 -20.04
N GLU A 598 8.19 10.64 -19.82
CA GLU A 598 7.86 9.26 -20.21
C GLU A 598 6.62 8.68 -19.49
N GLU A 599 6.40 9.03 -18.22
CA GLU A 599 5.27 8.53 -17.43
C GLU A 599 3.98 9.21 -17.89
N ILE A 600 4.07 10.51 -18.20
CA ILE A 600 2.97 11.27 -18.81
C ILE A 600 2.64 10.69 -20.19
N GLY A 601 3.64 10.47 -21.05
CA GLY A 601 3.46 9.89 -22.39
C GLY A 601 2.84 8.50 -22.36
N LYS A 602 3.35 7.59 -21.52
CA LYS A 602 2.80 6.23 -21.34
C LYS A 602 1.37 6.25 -20.80
N THR A 603 1.09 7.14 -19.85
CA THR A 603 -0.26 7.26 -19.27
C THR A 603 -1.25 7.80 -20.30
N VAL A 604 -0.85 8.77 -21.12
CA VAL A 604 -1.68 9.27 -22.23
C VAL A 604 -1.97 8.17 -23.25
N GLU A 605 -1.01 7.32 -23.58
CA GLU A 605 -1.22 6.18 -24.49
C GLU A 605 -2.18 5.13 -23.89
N LEU A 606 -2.06 4.85 -22.58
CA LEU A 606 -3.03 4.00 -21.88
C LEU A 606 -4.42 4.62 -21.90
N LEU A 607 -4.57 5.90 -21.55
CA LEU A 607 -5.86 6.60 -21.62
C LEU A 607 -6.44 6.59 -23.03
N ASP A 608 -5.61 6.72 -24.06
CA ASP A 608 -6.03 6.66 -25.46
C ASP A 608 -6.59 5.28 -25.82
N SER A 609 -5.92 4.19 -25.41
CA SER A 609 -6.43 2.82 -25.64
C SER A 609 -7.75 2.54 -24.90
N TYR A 610 -7.94 3.07 -23.69
CA TYR A 610 -9.22 2.98 -22.97
C TYR A 610 -10.32 3.84 -23.60
N LEU A 611 -10.02 5.07 -24.02
CA LEU A 611 -10.99 5.98 -24.66
C LEU A 611 -11.39 5.51 -26.06
N ASN A 612 -10.47 4.87 -26.79
CA ASN A 612 -10.73 4.30 -28.12
C ASN A 612 -11.33 2.89 -28.08
N GLY A 613 -11.55 2.32 -26.88
CA GLY A 613 -12.30 1.07 -26.70
C GLY A 613 -11.50 -0.23 -26.91
N GLU A 614 -10.17 -0.18 -26.96
CA GLU A 614 -9.33 -1.38 -27.17
C GLU A 614 -9.24 -2.29 -25.93
N VAL A 615 -9.66 -1.80 -24.74
CA VAL A 615 -9.59 -2.55 -23.46
C VAL A 615 -10.85 -2.34 -22.61
N ILE A 616 -12.04 -2.50 -23.19
CA ILE A 616 -13.28 -2.65 -22.40
C ILE A 616 -13.46 -4.15 -22.15
N PRO A 617 -13.40 -4.64 -20.89
CA PRO A 617 -13.83 -6.00 -20.58
C PRO A 617 -15.26 -6.15 -21.11
N GLY A 618 -15.45 -7.06 -22.07
CA GLY A 618 -16.72 -7.23 -22.78
C GLY A 618 -17.91 -7.18 -21.83
N GLU A 619 -18.92 -6.41 -22.21
CA GLU A 619 -20.15 -6.26 -21.45
C GLU A 619 -20.75 -7.64 -21.16
N LYS A 620 -21.22 -7.83 -19.93
CA LYS A 620 -21.76 -9.12 -19.48
C LYS A 620 -23.16 -8.93 -18.93
N VAL A 621 -24.04 -9.85 -19.31
CA VAL A 621 -25.40 -9.96 -18.77
C VAL A 621 -25.41 -11.11 -17.79
N GLN A 622 -25.96 -10.90 -16.60
CA GLN A 622 -26.02 -11.91 -15.55
C GLN A 622 -27.47 -12.19 -15.16
N LEU A 623 -27.91 -13.42 -15.37
CA LEU A 623 -29.25 -13.87 -15.04
C LEU A 623 -29.21 -14.93 -13.95
N PHE A 624 -30.09 -14.80 -12.98
CA PHE A 624 -30.28 -15.77 -11.93
C PHE A 624 -31.45 -16.69 -12.26
N VAL A 625 -31.19 -17.99 -12.39
CA VAL A 625 -32.17 -18.99 -12.85
C VAL A 625 -32.31 -20.17 -11.89
N ASN A 626 -33.42 -20.90 -11.95
CA ASN A 626 -33.51 -22.21 -11.28
C ASN A 626 -32.55 -23.22 -11.90
N ALA A 627 -32.11 -24.21 -11.14
CA ALA A 627 -31.34 -25.34 -11.64
C ALA A 627 -32.21 -26.34 -12.41
N GLY A 628 -31.56 -27.20 -13.22
CA GLY A 628 -32.25 -28.26 -13.98
C GLY A 628 -32.88 -27.79 -15.30
N PHE A 629 -32.52 -26.61 -15.81
CA PHE A 629 -32.88 -26.16 -17.15
C PHE A 629 -32.07 -26.89 -18.23
N ASP A 630 -32.59 -26.89 -19.45
CA ASP A 630 -31.89 -27.44 -20.61
C ASP A 630 -30.86 -26.44 -21.14
N GLU A 631 -29.58 -26.68 -20.82
CA GLU A 631 -28.47 -25.79 -21.22
C GLU A 631 -28.37 -25.62 -22.74
N GLN A 632 -28.73 -26.64 -23.53
CA GLN A 632 -28.65 -26.56 -25.00
C GLN A 632 -29.75 -25.65 -25.55
N ALA A 633 -31.00 -25.87 -25.12
CA ALA A 633 -32.12 -25.03 -25.53
C ALA A 633 -31.91 -23.56 -25.12
N VAL A 634 -31.37 -23.31 -23.92
CA VAL A 634 -31.08 -21.94 -23.45
C VAL A 634 -29.96 -21.29 -24.23
N THR A 635 -28.93 -22.04 -24.60
CA THR A 635 -27.83 -21.53 -25.43
C THR A 635 -28.32 -21.16 -26.83
N GLU A 636 -29.17 -21.98 -27.45
CA GLU A 636 -29.79 -21.68 -28.75
C GLU A 636 -30.66 -20.41 -28.68
N MET A 637 -31.52 -20.28 -27.67
CA MET A 637 -32.36 -19.08 -27.50
C MET A 637 -31.55 -17.79 -27.29
N VAL A 638 -30.43 -17.87 -26.57
CA VAL A 638 -29.52 -16.74 -26.38
C VAL A 638 -28.78 -16.40 -27.67
N GLY A 639 -28.31 -17.42 -28.41
CA GLY A 639 -27.70 -17.24 -29.72
C GLY A 639 -28.63 -16.56 -30.73
N ASP A 640 -29.89 -17.00 -30.78
CA ASP A 640 -30.95 -16.41 -31.62
C ASP A 640 -31.21 -14.94 -31.28
N TYR A 641 -31.20 -14.58 -29.99
CA TYR A 641 -31.42 -13.21 -29.53
C TYR A 641 -30.32 -12.26 -30.01
N PHE A 642 -29.05 -12.67 -29.88
CA PHE A 642 -27.90 -11.85 -30.29
C PHE A 642 -27.50 -12.02 -31.75
N LYS A 643 -28.14 -12.94 -32.48
CA LYS A 643 -27.83 -13.30 -33.88
C LYS A 643 -26.34 -13.57 -34.12
N SER A 644 -25.67 -14.16 -33.13
CA SER A 644 -24.23 -14.40 -33.14
C SER A 644 -23.89 -15.66 -32.35
N ASP A 645 -23.16 -16.57 -33.00
CA ASP A 645 -22.64 -17.80 -32.38
C ASP A 645 -21.43 -17.55 -31.47
N GLN A 646 -20.98 -16.29 -31.34
CA GLN A 646 -19.81 -15.93 -30.53
C GLN A 646 -20.16 -15.60 -29.07
N VAL A 647 -21.45 -15.59 -28.72
CA VAL A 647 -21.91 -15.36 -27.36
C VAL A 647 -21.57 -16.57 -26.49
N ARG A 648 -20.83 -16.35 -25.41
CA ARG A 648 -20.45 -17.43 -24.48
C ARG A 648 -21.37 -17.41 -23.26
N LEU A 649 -22.06 -18.53 -23.04
CA LEU A 649 -22.89 -18.76 -21.87
C LEU A 649 -22.12 -19.60 -20.84
N LEU A 650 -22.03 -19.11 -19.62
CA LEU A 650 -21.35 -19.74 -18.49
C LEU A 650 -22.34 -19.97 -17.35
N SER A 651 -22.54 -21.22 -16.96
CA SER A 651 -23.36 -21.61 -15.81
C SER A 651 -22.48 -21.69 -14.56
N LEU A 652 -22.72 -20.80 -13.61
CA LEU A 652 -21.99 -20.67 -12.35
C LEU A 652 -22.88 -21.11 -11.16
N PRO A 653 -22.28 -21.59 -10.05
CA PRO A 653 -23.03 -21.79 -8.81
C PRO A 653 -23.63 -20.47 -8.31
N ALA A 654 -24.85 -20.52 -7.78
CA ALA A 654 -25.57 -19.36 -7.28
C ALA A 654 -24.86 -18.66 -6.10
N GLY A 655 -24.17 -19.42 -5.26
CA GLY A 655 -23.44 -18.91 -4.11
C GLY A 655 -22.72 -20.05 -3.37
N VAL A 656 -22.01 -19.71 -2.31
CA VAL A 656 -21.27 -20.67 -1.48
C VAL A 656 -21.59 -20.51 0.00
N VAL A 657 -21.80 -21.63 0.69
CA VAL A 657 -21.95 -21.66 2.15
C VAL A 657 -20.54 -21.72 2.77
N GLN A 658 -20.18 -20.68 3.50
CA GLN A 658 -18.92 -20.60 4.23
C GLN A 658 -19.17 -20.92 5.72
N PRO A 659 -18.45 -21.90 6.30
CA PRO A 659 -18.44 -22.08 7.74
C PRO A 659 -17.71 -20.91 8.41
N ASP A 660 -18.13 -20.55 9.61
CA ASP A 660 -17.48 -19.49 10.39
C ASP A 660 -16.09 -19.92 10.87
N VAL A 661 -15.18 -18.95 10.97
CA VAL A 661 -13.76 -19.18 11.31
C VAL A 661 -13.64 -19.83 12.69
N ARG A 662 -14.43 -19.40 13.69
CA ARG A 662 -14.40 -19.99 15.04
C ARG A 662 -14.97 -21.41 15.05
N ASN A 663 -16.03 -21.69 14.28
CA ASN A 663 -16.54 -23.05 14.11
C ASN A 663 -15.51 -23.99 13.44
N GLU A 664 -14.72 -23.46 12.51
CA GLU A 664 -13.63 -24.22 11.90
C GLU A 664 -12.52 -24.50 12.93
N VAL A 665 -12.19 -23.52 13.77
CA VAL A 665 -11.21 -23.67 14.86
C VAL A 665 -11.70 -24.65 15.93
N THR A 666 -12.94 -24.55 16.41
CA THR A 666 -13.50 -25.50 17.41
C THR A 666 -13.59 -26.90 16.84
N ARG A 667 -13.91 -27.06 15.55
CA ARG A 667 -13.83 -28.34 14.85
C ARG A 667 -12.40 -28.88 14.88
N LEU A 668 -11.41 -28.06 14.52
CA LEU A 668 -10.00 -28.44 14.57
C LEU A 668 -9.55 -28.79 15.99
N LEU A 669 -9.98 -28.06 17.02
CA LEU A 669 -9.68 -28.38 18.43
C LEU A 669 -10.30 -29.72 18.86
N GLY A 670 -11.55 -29.98 18.49
CA GLY A 670 -12.20 -31.26 18.72
C GLY A 670 -11.50 -32.42 18.00
N GLU A 671 -10.98 -32.16 16.79
CA GLU A 671 -10.13 -33.10 16.06
C GLU A 671 -8.79 -33.36 16.80
N VAL A 672 -8.15 -32.31 17.34
CA VAL A 672 -6.92 -32.42 18.14
C VAL A 672 -7.15 -33.26 19.41
N ARG A 673 -8.27 -33.07 20.11
CA ARG A 673 -8.66 -33.92 21.26
C ARG A 673 -8.70 -35.40 20.86
N GLY A 674 -9.33 -35.71 19.72
CA GLY A 674 -9.42 -37.06 19.19
C GLY A 674 -8.06 -37.69 18.87
N VAL A 675 -7.14 -36.88 18.33
CA VAL A 675 -5.75 -37.29 18.01
C VAL A 675 -4.94 -37.52 19.28
N ILE A 676 -5.03 -36.65 20.28
CA ILE A 676 -4.29 -36.80 21.55
C ILE A 676 -4.76 -38.05 22.30
N ALA A 677 -6.07 -38.31 22.32
CA ALA A 677 -6.61 -39.55 22.88
C ALA A 677 -6.08 -40.78 22.11
N ALA A 678 -6.03 -40.73 20.77
CA ALA A 678 -5.49 -41.83 19.97
C ALA A 678 -3.99 -42.08 20.25
N LEU A 679 -3.21 -41.01 20.38
CA LEU A 679 -1.77 -41.09 20.70
C LEU A 679 -1.56 -41.65 22.11
N ALA A 680 -2.38 -41.26 23.08
CA ALA A 680 -2.38 -41.84 24.42
C ALA A 680 -2.73 -43.34 24.39
N VAL A 681 -3.72 -43.77 23.59
CA VAL A 681 -4.03 -45.20 23.41
C VAL A 681 -2.83 -45.95 22.81
N ILE A 682 -2.14 -45.39 21.82
CA ILE A 682 -0.95 -46.03 21.21
C ILE A 682 0.18 -46.14 22.23
N ILE A 683 0.45 -45.10 23.01
CA ILE A 683 1.46 -45.13 24.08
C ILE A 683 1.08 -46.20 25.11
N MET A 684 -0.17 -46.25 25.54
CA MET A 684 -0.65 -47.28 26.46
C MET A 684 -0.55 -48.68 25.86
N ALA A 685 -0.83 -48.85 24.56
CA ALA A 685 -0.63 -50.12 23.86
C ALA A 685 0.83 -50.55 23.96
N ILE A 686 1.77 -49.66 23.63
CA ILE A 686 3.20 -49.94 23.69
C ILE A 686 3.62 -50.32 25.12
N LEU A 687 3.18 -49.55 26.14
CA LEU A 687 3.52 -49.81 27.54
C LEU A 687 2.95 -51.15 28.03
N THR A 688 1.67 -51.40 27.78
CA THR A 688 0.97 -52.63 28.18
C THR A 688 1.56 -53.85 27.48
N PHE A 689 1.89 -53.76 26.18
CA PHE A 689 2.53 -54.86 25.47
C PHE A 689 3.98 -55.10 25.92
N LEU A 690 4.74 -54.02 26.17
CA LEU A 690 6.14 -54.12 26.61
C LEU A 690 6.28 -54.66 28.03
N GLN A 691 5.40 -54.23 28.94
CA GLN A 691 5.47 -54.63 30.36
C GLN A 691 4.89 -56.03 30.59
N ASP A 692 3.72 -56.32 30.04
CA ASP A 692 2.95 -57.51 30.42
C ASP A 692 2.98 -58.63 29.37
N GLN A 693 2.90 -58.31 28.07
CA GLN A 693 2.83 -59.34 27.02
C GLN A 693 4.19 -59.81 26.52
N ALA A 694 5.25 -58.99 26.63
CA ALA A 694 6.59 -59.38 26.18
C ALA A 694 7.13 -60.68 26.82
N PRO A 695 7.00 -60.92 28.15
CA PRO A 695 7.43 -62.18 28.77
C PRO A 695 6.63 -63.41 28.29
N VAL A 696 5.32 -63.23 28.10
CA VAL A 696 4.42 -64.29 27.60
C VAL A 696 4.75 -64.64 26.14
N LEU A 697 4.98 -63.63 25.31
CA LEU A 697 5.37 -63.78 23.90
C LEU A 697 6.77 -64.37 23.72
N ALA A 698 7.69 -64.10 24.67
CA ALA A 698 9.03 -64.67 24.66
C ALA A 698 9.03 -66.18 24.98
N ILE A 699 8.20 -66.69 25.89
CA ILE A 699 8.02 -68.16 26.01
C ILE A 699 7.45 -68.76 24.73
N PHE A 700 6.56 -68.04 24.05
CA PHE A 700 5.98 -68.55 22.81
C PHE A 700 7.01 -68.77 21.69
N HIS A 701 8.14 -68.04 21.69
CA HIS A 701 9.29 -68.35 20.81
C HIS A 701 9.95 -69.69 21.13
N HIS A 702 9.93 -70.12 22.40
CA HIS A 702 10.57 -71.34 22.89
C HIS A 702 9.57 -72.47 23.20
N LEU A 703 8.35 -72.39 22.64
CA LEU A 703 7.31 -73.42 22.77
C LEU A 703 7.79 -74.82 22.39
N GLU A 704 8.73 -74.92 21.45
CA GLU A 704 9.31 -76.19 20.99
C GLU A 704 10.19 -76.87 22.05
N LEU A 705 10.83 -76.09 22.93
CA LEU A 705 11.67 -76.58 24.04
C LEU A 705 10.83 -76.95 25.27
N VAL A 706 9.75 -76.21 25.53
CA VAL A 706 8.92 -76.34 26.74
C VAL A 706 7.87 -77.46 26.63
N ALA A 707 7.36 -77.74 25.43
CA ALA A 707 6.39 -78.82 25.20
C ALA A 707 6.78 -79.63 23.96
N PRO A 708 7.70 -80.61 24.07
CA PRO A 708 8.09 -81.44 22.94
C PRO A 708 6.93 -82.33 22.46
N LEU A 709 6.82 -82.50 21.13
CA LEU A 709 5.80 -83.37 20.52
C LEU A 709 6.04 -84.84 20.94
N PRO A 710 5.00 -85.61 21.30
CA PRO A 710 5.15 -87.05 21.52
C PRO A 710 5.64 -87.71 20.22
N GLU A 711 6.60 -88.63 20.35
CA GLU A 711 7.33 -89.27 19.23
C GLU A 711 6.43 -89.88 18.14
N ARG A 712 5.18 -90.24 18.49
CA ARG A 712 4.18 -90.81 17.56
C ARG A 712 3.76 -89.88 16.41
N VAL A 713 4.01 -88.57 16.49
CA VAL A 713 3.64 -87.60 15.43
C VAL A 713 4.77 -87.39 14.41
N LYS A 714 6.02 -87.74 14.74
CA LYS A 714 7.18 -87.61 13.82
C LYS A 714 7.13 -88.61 12.65
N THR A 715 6.43 -89.74 12.81
CA THR A 715 6.38 -90.84 11.83
C THR A 715 5.37 -90.62 10.69
N GLN A 716 4.38 -89.73 10.83
CA GLN A 716 3.43 -89.38 9.74
C GLN A 716 3.87 -88.12 8.98
N ARG A 717 4.68 -88.31 7.94
CA ARG A 717 5.33 -87.27 7.12
C ARG A 717 4.41 -86.16 6.58
N LYS A 718 3.13 -86.41 6.29
CA LYS A 718 2.18 -85.40 5.77
C LYS A 718 1.32 -84.68 6.84
N ARG A 719 1.00 -85.34 7.97
CA ARG A 719 0.25 -84.71 9.09
C ARG A 719 1.18 -83.96 10.05
N GLY A 720 2.40 -84.45 10.24
CA GLY A 720 3.43 -83.80 11.06
C GLY A 720 3.84 -82.43 10.53
N ILE A 721 4.01 -82.27 9.21
CA ILE A 721 4.37 -80.98 8.59
C ILE A 721 3.27 -79.93 8.82
N LYS A 722 1.98 -80.27 8.60
CA LYS A 722 0.86 -79.33 8.85
C LYS A 722 0.77 -78.89 10.33
N ILE A 723 1.05 -79.81 11.27
CA ILE A 723 1.02 -79.52 12.70
C ILE A 723 2.20 -78.63 13.13
N VAL A 724 3.40 -78.88 12.58
CA VAL A 724 4.60 -78.06 12.84
C VAL A 724 4.44 -76.66 12.25
N THR A 725 3.94 -76.53 11.02
CA THR A 725 3.63 -75.23 10.41
C THR A 725 2.58 -74.47 11.22
N TYR A 726 1.47 -75.12 11.60
CA TYR A 726 0.43 -74.48 12.41
C TYR A 726 0.97 -73.99 13.76
N ARG A 727 1.86 -74.75 14.41
CA ARG A 727 2.47 -74.37 15.69
C ARG A 727 3.44 -73.19 15.58
N ARG A 728 4.09 -73.00 14.43
CA ARG A 728 4.99 -71.86 14.17
C ARG A 728 4.24 -70.57 13.82
N PHE A 729 3.07 -70.69 13.17
CA PHE A 729 2.21 -69.54 12.85
C PHE A 729 1.25 -69.14 13.99
N PHE A 730 0.91 -70.06 14.89
CA PHE A 730 -0.04 -69.80 15.99
C PHE A 730 0.39 -68.66 16.94
N PRO A 731 1.67 -68.54 17.37
CA PRO A 731 2.12 -67.41 18.19
C PRO A 731 1.99 -66.05 17.51
N TRP A 732 2.26 -66.02 16.20
CA TRP A 732 2.15 -64.81 15.38
C TRP A 732 0.69 -64.38 15.22
N LEU A 733 -0.22 -65.35 15.01
CA LEU A 733 -1.65 -65.10 14.94
C LEU A 733 -2.24 -64.67 16.30
N TYR A 734 -1.74 -65.24 17.40
CA TYR A 734 -2.11 -64.82 18.75
C TYR A 734 -1.66 -63.38 19.04
N ALA A 735 -0.40 -63.04 18.74
CA ALA A 735 0.12 -61.70 18.95
C ALA A 735 -0.60 -60.64 18.09
N ALA A 736 -0.84 -60.96 16.81
CA ALA A 736 -1.59 -60.10 15.90
C ALA A 736 -3.07 -59.96 16.34
N GLY A 737 -3.73 -61.05 16.70
CA GLY A 737 -5.13 -61.03 17.14
C GLY A 737 -5.33 -60.26 18.45
N LEU A 738 -4.45 -60.48 19.42
CA LEU A 738 -4.49 -59.77 20.71
C LEU A 738 -4.24 -58.27 20.51
N GLY A 739 -3.22 -57.90 19.72
CA GLY A 739 -2.95 -56.50 19.35
C GLY A 739 -4.12 -55.83 18.62
N ALA A 740 -4.71 -56.51 17.65
CA ALA A 740 -5.82 -55.99 16.87
C ALA A 740 -7.06 -55.71 17.72
N ILE A 741 -7.47 -56.69 18.54
CA ILE A 741 -8.67 -56.58 19.37
C ILE A 741 -8.43 -55.59 20.51
N TRP A 742 -7.28 -55.63 21.17
CA TRP A 742 -6.97 -54.73 22.28
C TRP A 742 -7.04 -53.26 21.83
N LEU A 743 -6.37 -52.92 20.73
CA LEU A 743 -6.30 -51.55 20.24
C LEU A 743 -7.67 -51.07 19.72
N TRP A 744 -8.37 -51.92 18.96
CA TRP A 744 -9.69 -51.59 18.43
C TRP A 744 -10.72 -51.31 19.54
N VAL A 745 -10.80 -52.18 20.55
CA VAL A 745 -11.75 -52.01 21.67
C VAL A 745 -11.38 -50.78 22.51
N THR A 746 -10.08 -50.56 22.75
CA THR A 746 -9.61 -49.41 23.55
C THR A 746 -9.93 -48.08 22.86
N VAL A 747 -9.73 -47.98 21.54
CA VAL A 747 -10.10 -46.79 20.75
C VAL A 747 -11.61 -46.56 20.75
N GLN A 748 -12.41 -47.63 20.68
CA GLN A 748 -13.86 -47.50 20.69
C GLN A 748 -14.39 -46.99 22.03
N LEU A 749 -13.78 -47.41 23.15
CA LEU A 749 -14.14 -46.98 24.51
C LEU A 749 -13.59 -45.60 24.88
N SER A 750 -12.39 -45.24 24.40
CA SER A 750 -11.78 -43.94 24.73
C SER A 750 -12.37 -42.76 23.96
N GLY A 751 -13.15 -43.02 22.91
CA GLY A 751 -13.68 -42.00 22.01
C GLY A 751 -12.61 -41.37 21.10
N ALA A 752 -11.43 -41.98 21.00
CA ALA A 752 -10.35 -41.51 20.13
C ALA A 752 -10.78 -41.52 18.65
N ASN A 753 -10.46 -40.44 17.93
CA ASN A 753 -10.77 -40.29 16.52
C ASN A 753 -9.68 -39.49 15.82
N ILE A 754 -9.09 -40.05 14.76
CA ILE A 754 -8.11 -39.33 13.94
C ILE A 754 -8.82 -38.89 12.65
N PRO A 755 -8.76 -37.60 12.27
CA PRO A 755 -9.33 -37.12 11.01
C PRO A 755 -8.82 -37.94 9.83
N TYR A 756 -9.71 -38.24 8.88
CA TYR A 756 -9.41 -39.05 7.68
C TYR A 756 -8.94 -40.50 7.95
N PHE A 757 -8.97 -40.98 9.20
CA PHE A 757 -8.57 -42.33 9.55
C PHE A 757 -9.75 -43.12 10.17
N PRO A 758 -10.48 -43.89 9.35
CA PRO A 758 -11.58 -44.72 9.82
C PRO A 758 -11.19 -45.63 10.99
N ARG A 759 -12.10 -45.76 11.97
CA ARG A 759 -11.90 -46.58 13.18
C ARG A 759 -11.49 -48.03 12.90
N ARG A 760 -11.82 -48.56 11.72
CA ARG A 760 -11.49 -49.92 11.28
C ARG A 760 -9.99 -50.12 11.05
N TYR A 761 -9.24 -49.08 10.65
CA TYR A 761 -7.81 -49.20 10.40
C TYR A 761 -7.00 -49.45 11.67
N PHE A 762 -7.51 -49.04 12.84
CA PHE A 762 -6.87 -49.37 14.13
C PHE A 762 -6.77 -50.87 14.41
N PHE A 763 -7.65 -51.68 13.81
CA PHE A 763 -7.55 -53.14 13.88
C PHE A 763 -6.29 -53.65 13.15
N LEU A 764 -6.01 -53.12 11.96
CA LEU A 764 -4.81 -53.47 11.18
C LEU A 764 -3.54 -52.96 11.84
N VAL A 765 -3.57 -51.73 12.36
CA VAL A 765 -2.43 -51.15 13.11
C VAL A 765 -2.15 -51.97 14.36
N GLY A 766 -3.18 -52.35 15.12
CA GLY A 766 -3.03 -53.20 16.29
C GLY A 766 -2.44 -54.58 15.96
N ALA A 767 -2.87 -55.20 14.85
CA ALA A 767 -2.29 -56.45 14.37
C ALA A 767 -0.79 -56.31 14.05
N PHE A 768 -0.43 -55.23 13.37
CA PHE A 768 0.96 -54.93 13.02
C PHE A 768 1.82 -54.67 14.26
N VAL A 769 1.31 -53.88 15.23
CA VAL A 769 1.99 -53.61 16.50
C VAL A 769 2.21 -54.91 17.27
N GLY A 770 1.18 -55.74 17.43
CA GLY A 770 1.31 -57.04 18.12
C GLY A 770 2.34 -57.96 17.45
N MET A 771 2.38 -57.97 16.11
CA MET A 771 3.36 -58.71 15.33
C MET A 771 4.79 -58.20 15.51
N LEU A 772 4.97 -56.88 15.52
CA LEU A 772 6.27 -56.24 15.72
C LEU A 772 6.81 -56.54 17.12
N PHE A 773 5.96 -56.49 18.15
CA PHE A 773 6.30 -56.87 19.51
C PHE A 773 6.69 -58.35 19.62
N TYR A 774 6.00 -59.25 18.92
CA TYR A 774 6.40 -60.66 18.87
C TYR A 774 7.82 -60.80 18.29
N ARG A 775 8.12 -60.18 17.14
CA ARG A 775 9.46 -60.24 16.51
C ARG A 775 10.57 -59.69 17.41
N MET A 776 10.25 -58.75 18.29
CA MET A 776 11.21 -58.05 19.13
C MET A 776 11.24 -58.57 20.58
N ALA A 777 10.38 -59.54 20.94
CA ALA A 777 10.19 -60.03 22.29
C ALA A 777 11.50 -60.54 22.93
N GLU A 778 12.31 -61.28 22.18
CA GLU A 778 13.60 -61.81 22.63
C GLU A 778 14.64 -60.70 22.91
N LYS A 779 14.54 -59.56 22.20
CA LYS A 779 15.44 -58.42 22.44
C LYS A 779 15.03 -57.62 23.68
N PHE A 780 13.73 -57.57 23.97
CA PHE A 780 13.22 -56.81 25.11
C PHE A 780 13.27 -57.60 26.42
N HIS A 781 13.19 -58.93 26.36
CA HIS A 781 13.20 -59.78 27.54
C HIS A 781 13.99 -61.09 27.31
N GLN A 782 15.18 -61.16 27.89
CA GLN A 782 15.99 -62.37 27.91
C GLN A 782 15.54 -63.27 29.07
N LEU A 783 14.67 -64.23 28.78
CA LEU A 783 14.32 -65.26 29.75
C LEU A 783 15.51 -66.19 30.00
N LYS A 784 15.80 -66.46 31.28
CA LYS A 784 16.72 -67.52 31.67
C LYS A 784 16.07 -68.88 31.42
N MET A 785 16.36 -69.47 30.26
CA MET A 785 15.77 -70.74 29.85
C MET A 785 16.10 -71.90 30.79
N ASP A 786 17.24 -71.83 31.49
CA ASP A 786 17.66 -72.83 32.45
C ASP A 786 16.69 -72.94 33.64
N GLU A 787 16.18 -71.80 34.12
CA GLU A 787 15.20 -71.76 35.22
C GLU A 787 13.82 -72.28 34.76
N VAL A 788 13.41 -71.91 33.54
CA VAL A 788 12.13 -72.35 32.95
C VAL A 788 12.15 -73.87 32.70
N THR A 789 13.22 -74.40 32.12
CA THR A 789 13.38 -75.84 31.86
C THR A 789 13.50 -76.66 33.14
N ALA A 790 14.21 -76.15 34.16
CA ALA A 790 14.26 -76.77 35.48
C ALA A 790 12.86 -76.84 36.13
N GLY A 791 12.04 -75.80 36.01
CA GLY A 791 10.66 -75.80 36.52
C GLY A 791 9.79 -76.91 35.91
N TYR A 792 9.88 -77.13 34.60
CA TYR A 792 9.17 -78.24 33.96
C TYR A 792 9.74 -79.62 34.33
N ALA A 793 11.07 -79.74 34.49
CA ALA A 793 11.71 -80.97 34.92
C ALA A 793 11.31 -81.39 36.35
N LEU A 794 11.00 -80.41 37.21
CA LEU A 794 10.46 -80.62 38.57
C LEU A 794 8.97 -81.01 38.59
N GLY A 795 8.32 -81.14 37.42
CA GLY A 795 6.91 -81.52 37.31
C GLY A 795 5.92 -80.39 37.59
N LEU A 796 6.39 -79.12 37.62
CA LEU A 796 5.49 -77.97 37.80
C LEU A 796 4.56 -77.83 36.59
N SER A 797 3.30 -77.48 36.86
CA SER A 797 2.32 -77.22 35.80
C SER A 797 2.69 -75.97 34.99
N PHE A 798 2.18 -75.87 33.75
CA PHE A 798 2.39 -74.71 32.89
C PHE A 798 1.98 -73.40 33.60
N THR A 799 0.85 -73.39 34.32
CA THR A 799 0.45 -72.23 35.13
C THR A 799 1.45 -71.85 36.20
N THR A 800 2.05 -72.83 36.90
CA THR A 800 2.98 -72.59 37.99
C THR A 800 4.29 -71.99 37.45
N VAL A 801 4.79 -72.50 36.32
CA VAL A 801 5.99 -71.94 35.66
C VAL A 801 5.74 -70.52 35.13
N MET A 802 4.56 -70.27 34.55
CA MET A 802 4.16 -68.91 34.15
C MET A 802 4.12 -67.93 35.32
N ARG A 803 3.54 -68.36 36.45
CA ARG A 803 3.31 -67.49 37.61
C ARG A 803 4.57 -67.24 38.45
N GLU A 804 5.43 -68.24 38.61
CA GLU A 804 6.57 -68.19 39.55
C GLU A 804 7.89 -67.82 38.87
N ILE A 805 8.06 -68.13 37.57
CA ILE A 805 9.35 -67.96 36.89
C ILE A 805 9.26 -66.89 35.80
N VAL A 806 8.25 -66.93 34.95
CA VAL A 806 8.22 -66.07 33.76
C VAL A 806 7.65 -64.68 34.01
N ILE A 807 6.47 -64.57 34.62
CA ILE A 807 5.88 -63.26 34.92
C ILE A 807 6.76 -62.43 35.88
N PRO A 808 7.38 -63.03 36.92
CA PRO A 808 8.28 -62.29 37.82
C PRO A 808 9.63 -61.90 37.21
N ALA A 809 10.11 -62.62 36.20
CA ALA A 809 11.31 -62.24 35.45
C ALA A 809 11.09 -60.98 34.60
N GLY A 810 9.85 -60.73 34.17
CA GLY A 810 9.45 -59.57 33.38
C GLY A 810 9.56 -58.23 34.11
N ARG A 811 9.34 -57.13 33.37
CA ARG A 811 9.26 -55.78 33.96
C ARG A 811 7.99 -55.66 34.83
N PRO A 812 8.00 -54.84 35.90
CA PRO A 812 6.83 -54.70 36.76
C PRO A 812 5.64 -54.14 35.98
N GLY A 813 4.60 -54.97 35.85
CA GLY A 813 3.37 -54.69 35.09
C GLY A 813 2.10 -55.19 35.79
N LEU A 814 0.95 -54.99 35.15
CA LEU A 814 -0.36 -55.37 35.70
C LEU A 814 -0.47 -56.88 35.95
N MET A 815 0.15 -57.72 35.11
CA MET A 815 0.15 -59.17 35.33
C MET A 815 0.89 -59.57 36.61
N GLN A 816 2.04 -58.94 36.91
CA GLN A 816 2.79 -59.23 38.13
C GLN A 816 1.99 -58.81 39.37
N MET A 817 1.31 -57.65 39.32
CA MET A 817 0.51 -57.15 40.44
C MET A 817 -0.71 -58.03 40.73
N LEU A 818 -1.40 -58.51 39.69
CA LEU A 818 -2.51 -59.47 39.81
C LEU A 818 -2.04 -60.84 40.33
N ASN A 819 -0.83 -61.26 39.91
CA ASN A 819 -0.28 -62.56 40.23
C ASN A 819 0.35 -62.62 41.64
N ARG A 820 0.73 -61.48 42.25
CA ARG A 820 1.34 -61.42 43.60
C ARG A 820 0.49 -62.04 44.72
N ARG A 821 -0.84 -62.10 44.54
CA ARG A 821 -1.76 -62.73 45.50
C ARG A 821 -1.90 -64.25 45.33
N LYS A 822 -1.43 -64.80 44.21
CA LYS A 822 -1.59 -66.20 43.81
C LYS A 822 -0.27 -66.98 43.72
N MET A 823 0.86 -66.35 44.05
CA MET A 823 2.16 -67.02 44.18
C MET A 823 2.13 -67.94 45.41
N VAL A 824 2.55 -69.17 45.20
CA VAL A 824 2.58 -70.26 46.18
C VAL A 824 3.95 -70.32 46.86
N MET A 825 5.01 -69.96 46.13
CA MET A 825 6.35 -69.76 46.69
C MET A 825 6.49 -68.27 47.05
N LYS A 826 6.52 -67.94 48.35
CA LYS A 826 6.80 -66.59 48.84
C LYS A 826 8.16 -66.52 49.50
#